data_AF-A0A8H3TMY4-F1
#
_entry.id   AF-A0A8H3TMY4-F1
#
_cell.length_a   1.000
_cell.length_b   1.000
_cell.length_c   1.000
_cell.angle_alpha   90.00
_cell.angle_beta   90.00
_cell.angle_gamma   90.00
#
_symmetry.space_group_name_H-M   'P 1'
#
loop_
_entity.id
_entity.type
_entity.pdbx_description
1 polymer ?
#
loop_
_entity_poly.entity_id
_entity_poly.type
_entity_poly.pdbx_seq_one_letter_code
_entity_poly.pdbx_strand_id
1 'polypeptide(L)'
;MTSKADSRQRTRLSGRGSRRAYRHLAVACLVGAAFGSICASAECLRYADQSRINKLLSDGGPETRIELCQGQTYDITSPIIFTAKNQEISTEGYPTDEALKARIVLQKDWTAGEGMLGGVRRGISGEGAAIIGDCRRCAHIALKNIIIDGNRAGLGRVLPSMQEPSPLVLLGNNEGQVVSGCSIRDPRGWTAIQLREGDNLSCEGAVIEDNKIGPAGEEWIVDVDGEDPESSPLGRPLASGLSIACRGSTVVRNSFVDTTDAAIVIYGSPGSLVSSNYILSSTRSQMAGILMADLEPFDGDYTNTRVINNTLEAEENALMRVAIGLGAAVLSDDMETTIHGGIVKQNKIKGIGMGYGIAASGLKDFVVVENESTARHGGKRGPKCLMPVEPGEEGYAQLTEAEKEHGVVKNPLPTAFLRNERYISGGKWQEDFIQGEFAYVVCIDPDAVESDGTITEKAEGPKPALQPVPVEAAEEIVVRDAPEEESGANPAEEDDTGSDESPTGNAVFDDILLHSQARMLESITALGRDVDLLIAGGRGKSRGNIINEDGGEILAQLAELSSRIARLETERSMLRKTIEDLNAELNAFGKNLARTESQESKSVEELLSLLHAEPVKRTTQTTTDEHILETVEQDAWMLPLVYLLGSQLAVVVIGWIWGKLGRRDKRHKNI
;
A
#
# COMPACT_ATOMS: atom_id res chain seq x y z
N MET A 1 -57.78 -29.10 -19.82
CA MET A 1 -58.50 -29.03 -21.10
C MET A 1 -57.48 -28.83 -22.22
N THR A 2 -57.71 -29.47 -23.38
CA THR A 2 -57.12 -29.28 -24.74
C THR A 2 -55.89 -28.34 -24.94
N SER A 3 -54.77 -28.67 -25.61
CA SER A 3 -54.38 -29.62 -26.69
C SER A 3 -53.91 -28.88 -27.98
N LYS A 4 -52.98 -29.51 -28.74
CA LYS A 4 -52.29 -29.12 -30.00
C LYS A 4 -50.97 -28.33 -29.80
N ALA A 5 -49.80 -28.73 -30.29
CA ALA A 5 -49.33 -29.74 -31.26
C ALA A 5 -49.57 -29.45 -32.76
N ASP A 6 -48.49 -29.13 -33.47
CA ASP A 6 -48.29 -29.21 -34.93
C ASP A 6 -46.78 -29.11 -35.23
N SER A 7 -46.20 -29.56 -36.35
CA SER A 7 -46.15 -30.95 -36.80
C SER A 7 -44.76 -31.26 -37.44
N ARG A 8 -44.64 -31.38 -38.77
CA ARG A 8 -43.40 -31.58 -39.56
C ARG A 8 -43.61 -31.18 -41.02
N GLN A 9 -42.59 -30.62 -41.69
CA GLN A 9 -42.38 -30.88 -43.12
C GLN A 9 -40.92 -31.21 -43.45
N ARG A 10 -40.74 -32.32 -44.18
CA ARG A 10 -39.49 -32.73 -44.84
C ARG A 10 -39.65 -32.46 -46.34
N THR A 11 -38.72 -31.74 -46.95
CA THR A 11 -38.60 -31.67 -48.41
C THR A 11 -37.55 -32.68 -48.90
N ARG A 12 -38.01 -33.69 -49.66
CA ARG A 12 -37.16 -34.49 -50.55
C ARG A 12 -37.23 -33.88 -51.94
N LEU A 13 -36.09 -33.70 -52.59
CA LEU A 13 -36.03 -33.59 -54.05
C LEU A 13 -34.99 -34.58 -54.59
N SER A 14 -35.40 -35.35 -55.60
CA SER A 14 -34.57 -36.34 -56.30
C SER A 14 -34.21 -35.82 -57.68
N GLY A 15 -32.92 -35.80 -58.02
CA GLY A 15 -32.42 -35.50 -59.37
C GLY A 15 -31.56 -36.64 -59.89
N ARG A 16 -32.00 -37.33 -60.95
CA ARG A 16 -31.24 -38.40 -61.61
C ARG A 16 -30.23 -37.83 -62.61
N GLY A 17 -28.98 -38.25 -62.48
CA GLY A 17 -28.24 -38.83 -63.61
C GLY A 17 -27.46 -37.91 -64.54
N SER A 18 -26.13 -38.08 -64.52
CA SER A 18 -25.34 -38.21 -65.75
C SER A 18 -24.16 -39.16 -65.51
N ARG A 19 -23.85 -40.01 -66.48
CA ARG A 19 -22.67 -40.89 -66.51
C ARG A 19 -21.87 -40.57 -67.77
N ARG A 20 -20.62 -40.10 -67.64
CA ARG A 20 -19.44 -40.52 -68.42
C ARG A 20 -18.25 -39.57 -68.23
N ALA A 21 -17.05 -40.18 -68.17
CA ALA A 21 -15.72 -39.56 -68.11
C ALA A 21 -15.48 -38.63 -66.88
N TYR A 22 -14.33 -38.63 -66.21
CA TYR A 22 -13.01 -39.14 -66.60
C TYR A 22 -12.44 -40.18 -65.62
N ARG A 23 -11.84 -41.25 -66.16
CA ARG A 23 -10.70 -41.93 -65.50
C ARG A 23 -9.45 -41.09 -65.75
N HIS A 24 -8.38 -41.30 -64.97
CA HIS A 24 -7.10 -40.56 -64.97
C HIS A 24 -7.03 -39.27 -64.12
N LEU A 25 -7.34 -39.36 -62.82
CA LEU A 25 -6.63 -38.55 -61.80
C LEU A 25 -6.58 -39.19 -60.40
N ALA A 26 -6.44 -40.53 -60.35
CA ALA A 26 -6.19 -41.25 -59.09
C ALA A 26 -4.74 -41.73 -59.08
N VAL A 27 -3.88 -41.07 -58.28
CA VAL A 27 -2.59 -41.54 -57.72
C VAL A 27 -1.89 -40.41 -56.92
N ALA A 28 -2.15 -39.14 -57.23
CA ALA A 28 -1.43 -37.98 -56.64
C ALA A 28 -2.05 -37.35 -55.36
N CYS A 29 -3.10 -37.93 -54.76
CA CYS A 29 -3.79 -37.36 -53.59
C CYS A 29 -3.89 -38.28 -52.35
N LEU A 30 -3.14 -39.39 -52.31
CA LEU A 30 -3.21 -40.37 -51.20
C LEU A 30 -1.93 -40.48 -50.34
N VAL A 31 -0.98 -39.56 -50.51
CA VAL A 31 0.24 -39.46 -49.66
C VAL A 31 0.29 -38.14 -48.87
N GLY A 32 -0.51 -37.13 -49.24
CA GLY A 32 -0.56 -35.83 -48.56
C GLY A 32 -1.48 -35.74 -47.33
N ALA A 33 -2.19 -36.83 -46.97
CA ALA A 33 -3.21 -36.83 -45.92
C ALA A 33 -2.74 -37.48 -44.59
N ALA A 34 -1.43 -37.59 -44.38
CA ALA A 34 -0.83 -38.19 -43.19
C ALA A 34 0.06 -37.23 -42.37
N PHE A 35 0.20 -35.97 -42.79
CA PHE A 35 0.64 -34.89 -41.90
C PHE A 35 -0.56 -34.42 -41.08
N GLY A 36 -0.91 -35.20 -40.06
CA GLY A 36 -1.83 -34.73 -39.04
C GLY A 36 -1.28 -33.45 -38.44
N SER A 37 -2.13 -32.43 -38.33
CA SER A 37 -1.85 -31.30 -37.44
C SER A 37 -1.74 -31.84 -36.03
N ILE A 38 -0.51 -32.16 -35.63
CA ILE A 38 -0.11 -32.05 -34.23
C ILE A 38 -0.33 -30.57 -33.92
N CYS A 39 -1.49 -30.26 -33.34
CA CYS A 39 -1.61 -29.06 -32.53
C CYS A 39 -0.57 -29.24 -31.44
N ALA A 40 0.61 -28.63 -31.64
CA ALA A 40 1.53 -28.40 -30.55
C ALA A 40 0.74 -27.55 -29.56
N SER A 41 0.27 -28.18 -28.49
CA SER A 41 -0.03 -27.46 -27.26
C SER A 41 1.20 -26.59 -27.00
N ALA A 42 1.00 -25.29 -26.78
CA ALA A 42 2.12 -24.43 -26.44
C ALA A 42 2.75 -25.06 -25.18
N GLU A 43 4.01 -25.49 -25.30
CA GLU A 43 4.67 -26.16 -24.18
C GLU A 43 4.71 -25.17 -23.01
N CYS A 44 4.18 -25.59 -21.86
CA CYS A 44 4.12 -24.75 -20.67
C CYS A 44 5.52 -24.19 -20.34
N LEU A 45 5.56 -22.98 -19.78
CA LEU A 45 6.79 -22.22 -19.59
C LEU A 45 7.64 -22.82 -18.47
N ARG A 46 8.35 -23.92 -18.73
CA ARG A 46 9.00 -24.73 -17.70
C ARG A 46 10.09 -24.03 -16.88
N TYR A 47 10.81 -23.09 -17.49
CA TYR A 47 11.89 -22.35 -16.84
C TYR A 47 11.87 -20.88 -17.29
N ALA A 48 11.52 -19.99 -16.37
CA ALA A 48 11.52 -18.55 -16.59
C ALA A 48 11.70 -17.80 -15.26
N ASP A 49 12.40 -16.67 -15.34
CA ASP A 49 12.40 -15.60 -14.36
C ASP A 49 11.35 -14.54 -14.75
N GLN A 50 11.20 -13.50 -13.92
CA GLN A 50 10.34 -12.36 -14.26
C GLN A 50 10.78 -11.66 -15.55
N SER A 51 12.09 -11.60 -15.85
CA SER A 51 12.60 -10.93 -17.07
C SER A 51 12.07 -11.60 -18.33
N ARG A 52 12.08 -12.94 -18.36
CA ARG A 52 11.52 -13.73 -19.46
C ARG A 52 10.00 -13.62 -19.54
N ILE A 53 9.28 -13.65 -18.42
CA ILE A 53 7.82 -13.49 -18.40
C ILE A 53 7.42 -12.09 -18.90
N ASN A 54 8.07 -11.04 -18.39
CA ASN A 54 7.85 -9.65 -18.81
C ASN A 54 8.15 -9.45 -20.30
N LYS A 55 9.21 -10.07 -20.81
CA LYS A 55 9.51 -10.05 -22.24
C LYS A 55 8.41 -10.72 -23.08
N LEU A 56 7.88 -11.85 -22.63
CA LEU A 56 6.77 -12.54 -23.32
C LEU A 56 5.49 -11.68 -23.33
N LEU A 57 5.13 -11.05 -22.21
CA LEU A 57 3.99 -10.14 -22.13
C LEU A 57 4.19 -8.90 -23.03
N SER A 58 5.37 -8.27 -22.98
CA SER A 58 5.69 -7.08 -23.76
C SER A 58 5.70 -7.36 -25.27
N ASP A 59 6.35 -8.44 -25.70
CA ASP A 59 6.51 -8.76 -27.13
C ASP A 59 5.24 -9.36 -27.75
N GLY A 60 4.49 -10.16 -26.98
CA GLY A 60 3.23 -10.75 -27.45
C GLY A 60 2.09 -9.74 -27.52
N GLY A 61 2.05 -8.77 -26.60
CA GLY A 61 1.02 -7.73 -26.57
C GLY A 61 -0.37 -8.28 -26.20
N PRO A 62 -1.47 -7.71 -26.75
CA PRO A 62 -2.83 -8.13 -26.42
C PRO A 62 -3.08 -9.62 -26.65
N GLU A 63 -4.01 -10.22 -25.88
CA GLU A 63 -4.37 -11.66 -25.92
C GLU A 63 -3.24 -12.63 -25.53
N THR A 64 -2.06 -12.16 -25.10
CA THR A 64 -0.93 -13.03 -24.73
C THR A 64 -1.25 -13.87 -23.51
N ARG A 65 -1.15 -15.19 -23.65
CA ARG A 65 -1.31 -16.14 -22.54
C ARG A 65 0.02 -16.79 -22.21
N ILE A 66 0.34 -16.84 -20.93
CA ILE A 66 1.53 -17.50 -20.39
C ILE A 66 1.05 -18.61 -19.45
N GLU A 67 1.11 -19.84 -19.95
CA GLU A 67 0.80 -21.04 -19.18
C GLU A 67 2.07 -21.53 -18.48
N LEU A 68 2.08 -21.47 -17.16
CA LEU A 68 3.13 -21.98 -16.28
C LEU A 68 2.93 -23.48 -16.06
N CYS A 69 4.01 -24.25 -16.02
CA CYS A 69 3.93 -25.71 -15.85
C CYS A 69 3.44 -26.10 -14.45
N GLN A 70 2.65 -27.17 -14.37
CA GLN A 70 2.11 -27.66 -13.10
C GLN A 70 3.21 -27.98 -12.08
N GLY A 71 2.98 -27.57 -10.83
CA GLY A 71 3.86 -27.79 -9.68
C GLY A 71 5.26 -27.16 -9.78
N GLN A 72 5.53 -26.29 -10.77
CA GLN A 72 6.82 -25.58 -10.87
C GLN A 72 6.84 -24.33 -9.99
N THR A 73 8.03 -24.00 -9.48
CA THR A 73 8.30 -22.74 -8.77
C THR A 73 9.06 -21.78 -9.68
N TYR A 74 8.62 -20.53 -9.68
CA TYR A 74 9.12 -19.39 -10.44
C TYR A 74 9.62 -18.36 -9.43
N ASP A 75 10.91 -18.40 -9.20
CA ASP A 75 11.61 -17.50 -8.30
C ASP A 75 11.82 -16.14 -8.98
N ILE A 76 11.31 -15.06 -8.36
CA ILE A 76 11.36 -13.71 -8.92
C ILE A 76 12.07 -12.72 -8.00
N THR A 77 12.86 -11.84 -8.61
CA THR A 77 13.61 -10.76 -7.92
C THR A 77 13.13 -9.34 -8.30
N SER A 78 12.13 -9.23 -9.16
CA SER A 78 11.38 -8.01 -9.45
C SER A 78 9.97 -8.35 -9.98
N PRO A 79 9.03 -7.39 -10.09
CA PRO A 79 7.63 -7.70 -10.41
C PRO A 79 7.42 -8.24 -11.84
N ILE A 80 6.40 -9.08 -12.00
CA ILE A 80 5.83 -9.42 -13.31
C ILE A 80 4.81 -8.34 -13.71
N ILE A 81 4.95 -7.75 -14.89
CA ILE A 81 4.22 -6.55 -15.33
C ILE A 81 3.38 -6.87 -16.57
N PHE A 82 2.06 -6.79 -16.44
CA PHE A 82 1.15 -6.79 -17.58
C PHE A 82 1.28 -5.48 -18.37
N THR A 83 1.17 -5.57 -19.70
CA THR A 83 1.46 -4.44 -20.61
C THR A 83 0.33 -4.13 -21.58
N ALA A 84 -0.63 -5.05 -21.74
CA ALA A 84 -1.73 -4.97 -22.70
C ALA A 84 -2.98 -5.75 -22.23
N LYS A 85 -4.08 -5.56 -22.95
CA LYS A 85 -5.39 -6.15 -22.62
C LYS A 85 -5.47 -7.65 -22.91
N ASN A 86 -6.42 -8.33 -22.25
CA ASN A 86 -6.70 -9.75 -22.41
C ASN A 86 -5.46 -10.65 -22.19
N GLN A 87 -4.45 -10.16 -21.49
CA GLN A 87 -3.27 -10.95 -21.14
C GLN A 87 -3.58 -11.86 -19.95
N GLU A 88 -3.06 -13.09 -19.97
CA GLU A 88 -3.30 -14.07 -18.92
C GLU A 88 -1.99 -14.71 -18.45
N ILE A 89 -1.84 -14.85 -17.13
CA ILE A 89 -0.87 -15.77 -16.52
C ILE A 89 -1.67 -16.83 -15.76
N SER A 90 -1.44 -18.09 -16.09
CA SER A 90 -2.17 -19.20 -15.49
C SER A 90 -1.30 -20.44 -15.36
N THR A 91 -1.71 -21.40 -14.53
CA THR A 91 -1.11 -22.75 -14.57
C THR A 91 -1.76 -23.56 -15.69
N GLU A 92 -0.94 -24.27 -16.48
CA GLU A 92 -1.37 -25.19 -17.55
C GLU A 92 -2.51 -26.10 -17.09
N GLY A 93 -3.62 -26.09 -17.81
CA GLY A 93 -4.80 -26.91 -17.53
C GLY A 93 -5.66 -26.47 -16.33
N TYR A 94 -5.38 -25.31 -15.73
CA TYR A 94 -6.16 -24.71 -14.63
C TYR A 94 -6.45 -25.66 -13.45
N PRO A 95 -5.42 -26.28 -12.83
CA PRO A 95 -5.61 -27.23 -11.73
C PRO A 95 -6.32 -26.60 -10.53
N THR A 96 -7.30 -27.32 -10.00
CA THR A 96 -7.95 -27.00 -8.72
C THR A 96 -7.13 -27.50 -7.53
N ASP A 97 -6.37 -28.59 -7.70
CA ASP A 97 -5.43 -29.11 -6.70
C ASP A 97 -4.27 -28.11 -6.51
N GLU A 98 -4.07 -27.70 -5.27
CA GLU A 98 -3.05 -26.74 -4.86
C GLU A 98 -1.63 -27.26 -5.10
N ALA A 99 -1.40 -28.58 -5.00
CA ALA A 99 -0.09 -29.18 -5.25
C ALA A 99 0.32 -29.14 -6.74
N LEU A 100 -0.65 -28.95 -7.65
CA LEU A 100 -0.41 -28.86 -9.09
C LEU A 100 -0.32 -27.42 -9.60
N LYS A 101 -0.65 -26.41 -8.79
CA LYS A 101 -0.53 -25.00 -9.19
C LYS A 101 0.94 -24.59 -9.31
N ALA A 102 1.26 -23.82 -10.34
CA ALA A 102 2.54 -23.11 -10.42
C ALA A 102 2.65 -22.09 -9.27
N ARG A 103 3.86 -21.92 -8.75
CA ARG A 103 4.17 -21.02 -7.62
C ARG A 103 5.06 -19.88 -8.07
N ILE A 104 4.67 -18.64 -7.85
CA ILE A 104 5.52 -17.45 -8.01
C ILE A 104 5.97 -17.02 -6.61
N VAL A 105 7.28 -16.90 -6.38
CA VAL A 105 7.86 -16.69 -5.05
C VAL A 105 8.89 -15.56 -5.09
N LEU A 106 8.77 -14.59 -4.16
CA LEU A 106 9.76 -13.51 -4.01
C LEU A 106 11.07 -14.04 -3.41
N GLN A 107 12.20 -13.61 -3.97
CA GLN A 107 13.54 -13.99 -3.50
C GLN A 107 14.34 -12.85 -2.87
N LYS A 108 15.41 -13.22 -2.16
CA LYS A 108 16.22 -12.31 -1.32
C LYS A 108 16.94 -11.21 -2.10
N ASP A 109 17.38 -11.49 -3.32
CA ASP A 109 18.07 -10.54 -4.18
C ASP A 109 17.07 -9.59 -4.87
N TRP A 110 16.05 -9.15 -4.14
CA TRP A 110 15.00 -8.25 -4.62
C TRP A 110 15.59 -6.89 -4.94
N THR A 111 15.86 -6.65 -6.22
CA THR A 111 16.13 -5.31 -6.71
C THR A 111 14.81 -4.67 -7.09
N ALA A 112 14.36 -3.71 -6.26
CA ALA A 112 13.42 -2.71 -6.73
C ALA A 112 13.96 -2.17 -8.05
N GLY A 113 13.15 -2.24 -9.12
CA GLY A 113 13.65 -2.12 -10.48
C GLY A 113 14.11 -0.72 -10.84
N GLU A 114 15.30 -0.31 -10.38
CA GLU A 114 15.94 0.97 -10.65
C GLU A 114 15.94 1.24 -12.17
N GLY A 115 15.03 2.12 -12.60
CA GLY A 115 14.89 2.53 -14.00
C GLY A 115 13.81 1.84 -14.85
N MET A 116 13.13 0.78 -14.40
CA MET A 116 12.00 0.20 -15.16
C MET A 116 10.61 0.66 -14.70
N LEU A 117 10.47 1.22 -13.50
CA LEU A 117 9.20 1.77 -12.99
C LEU A 117 8.91 3.22 -13.47
N GLY A 118 9.55 3.69 -14.54
CA GLY A 118 9.36 5.03 -15.13
C GLY A 118 7.95 5.37 -15.66
N GLY A 119 6.94 4.56 -15.35
CA GLY A 119 5.52 4.79 -15.60
C GLY A 119 4.60 4.38 -14.45
N VAL A 120 5.12 3.82 -13.35
CA VAL A 120 4.36 3.68 -12.09
C VAL A 120 4.48 5.02 -11.36
N ARG A 121 3.34 5.58 -10.94
CA ARG A 121 3.28 6.92 -10.34
C ARG A 121 3.96 6.96 -8.97
N ARG A 122 4.33 8.19 -8.56
CA ARG A 122 4.87 8.50 -7.21
C ARG A 122 4.02 7.78 -6.14
N GLY A 123 4.66 7.06 -5.21
CA GLY A 123 4.00 6.34 -4.11
C GLY A 123 4.02 4.80 -4.20
N ILE A 124 4.39 4.19 -5.34
CA ILE A 124 4.49 2.72 -5.44
C ILE A 124 5.88 2.33 -5.97
N SER A 125 6.74 1.89 -5.05
CA SER A 125 8.12 1.46 -5.30
C SER A 125 8.27 0.13 -6.05
N GLY A 126 7.18 -0.65 -6.13
CA GLY A 126 7.20 -2.06 -6.54
C GLY A 126 7.77 -3.01 -5.49
N GLU A 127 8.26 -2.52 -4.34
CA GLU A 127 8.83 -3.38 -3.30
C GLU A 127 7.77 -4.24 -2.61
N GLY A 128 7.97 -5.56 -2.67
CA GLY A 128 7.01 -6.55 -2.19
C GLY A 128 5.92 -6.95 -3.19
N ALA A 129 5.87 -6.34 -4.38
CA ALA A 129 4.90 -6.68 -5.43
C ALA A 129 5.37 -7.84 -6.32
N ALA A 130 4.65 -8.95 -6.33
CA ALA A 130 4.89 -10.04 -7.29
C ALA A 130 4.34 -9.71 -8.68
N ILE A 131 3.13 -9.15 -8.73
CA ILE A 131 2.40 -8.88 -9.98
C ILE A 131 1.92 -7.43 -10.02
N ILE A 132 2.12 -6.76 -11.16
CA ILE A 132 1.58 -5.43 -11.45
C ILE A 132 0.78 -5.47 -12.76
N GLY A 133 -0.46 -5.00 -12.69
CA GLY A 133 -1.41 -4.92 -13.80
C GLY A 133 -2.19 -3.60 -13.85
N ASP A 134 -1.81 -2.60 -13.06
CA ASP A 134 -2.43 -1.26 -12.97
C ASP A 134 -2.09 -0.35 -14.17
N CYS A 135 -2.07 -0.90 -15.39
CA CYS A 135 -1.72 -0.15 -16.59
C CYS A 135 -2.95 0.34 -17.37
N ARG A 136 -2.89 1.54 -17.95
CA ARG A 136 -3.95 2.13 -18.80
C ARG A 136 -4.34 1.32 -20.05
N ARG A 137 -3.65 0.21 -20.33
CA ARG A 137 -3.95 -0.73 -21.43
C ARG A 137 -4.34 -2.12 -20.94
N CYS A 138 -4.41 -2.35 -19.63
CA CYS A 138 -4.55 -3.66 -18.99
C CYS A 138 -6.03 -4.02 -18.74
N ALA A 139 -6.90 -3.83 -19.73
CA ALA A 139 -8.27 -4.32 -19.68
C ALA A 139 -8.30 -5.85 -19.66
N HIS A 140 -9.18 -6.45 -18.85
CA HIS A 140 -9.43 -7.90 -18.82
C HIS A 140 -8.19 -8.79 -18.64
N ILE A 141 -7.16 -8.29 -17.95
CA ILE A 141 -6.01 -9.13 -17.58
C ILE A 141 -6.43 -10.18 -16.55
N ALA A 142 -5.80 -11.35 -16.59
CA ALA A 142 -6.22 -12.49 -15.77
C ALA A 142 -5.05 -13.20 -15.08
N LEU A 143 -5.25 -13.50 -13.79
CA LEU A 143 -4.45 -14.42 -12.98
C LEU A 143 -5.32 -15.63 -12.64
N LYS A 144 -4.90 -16.84 -13.02
CA LYS A 144 -5.73 -18.05 -12.81
C LYS A 144 -4.95 -19.26 -12.30
N ASN A 145 -5.46 -19.89 -11.24
CA ASN A 145 -4.95 -21.17 -10.74
C ASN A 145 -3.45 -21.18 -10.42
N ILE A 146 -2.90 -20.06 -9.95
CA ILE A 146 -1.49 -19.93 -9.52
C ILE A 146 -1.40 -19.71 -8.01
N ILE A 147 -0.23 -19.99 -7.43
CA ILE A 147 0.13 -19.57 -6.07
C ILE A 147 1.07 -18.38 -6.18
N ILE A 148 0.83 -17.33 -5.40
CA ILE A 148 1.67 -16.15 -5.30
C ILE A 148 2.08 -16.01 -3.83
N ASP A 149 3.38 -16.04 -3.57
CA ASP A 149 3.98 -16.12 -2.25
C ASP A 149 4.95 -14.94 -2.06
N GLY A 150 4.57 -13.98 -1.22
CA GLY A 150 5.41 -12.81 -0.94
C GLY A 150 6.64 -13.12 -0.10
N ASN A 151 6.76 -14.34 0.45
CA ASN A 151 7.90 -14.81 1.22
C ASN A 151 8.26 -13.90 2.41
N ARG A 152 7.27 -13.25 3.05
CA ARG A 152 7.46 -12.40 4.25
C ARG A 152 8.23 -13.12 5.36
N ALA A 153 8.01 -14.42 5.55
CA ALA A 153 8.74 -15.22 6.54
C ALA A 153 10.25 -15.34 6.26
N GLY A 154 10.68 -15.34 5.00
CA GLY A 154 12.10 -15.41 4.62
C GLY A 154 12.76 -14.05 4.34
N LEU A 155 11.96 -13.04 3.98
CA LEU A 155 12.44 -11.72 3.53
C LEU A 155 12.11 -10.57 4.48
N GLY A 156 11.33 -10.83 5.53
CA GLY A 156 10.77 -9.78 6.39
C GLY A 156 9.81 -8.86 5.65
N ARG A 157 9.47 -7.76 6.32
CA ARG A 157 8.63 -6.68 5.80
C ARG A 157 9.40 -5.83 4.79
N VAL A 158 8.74 -4.85 4.17
CA VAL A 158 9.44 -3.74 3.49
C VAL A 158 9.75 -2.67 4.54
N LEU A 159 11.02 -2.29 4.68
CA LEU A 159 11.46 -1.28 5.65
C LEU A 159 11.12 0.13 5.15
N PRO A 160 10.77 1.10 6.02
CA PRO A 160 10.46 2.47 5.60
C PRO A 160 11.60 3.16 4.83
N SER A 161 12.85 2.78 5.13
CA SER A 161 14.06 3.27 4.44
C SER A 161 14.20 2.81 3.00
N MET A 162 13.44 1.79 2.56
CA MET A 162 13.54 1.21 1.21
C MET A 162 12.47 1.70 0.23
N GLN A 163 11.66 2.72 0.61
CA GLN A 163 10.48 3.27 -0.10
C GLN A 163 9.14 2.67 0.38
N GLU A 164 8.03 3.27 -0.08
CA GLU A 164 6.67 2.87 0.30
C GLU A 164 6.36 1.39 -0.06
N PRO A 165 5.82 0.60 0.88
CA PRO A 165 5.49 -0.81 0.65
C PRO A 165 4.43 -0.98 -0.44
N SER A 166 4.64 -1.94 -1.34
CA SER A 166 3.66 -2.29 -2.39
C SER A 166 2.78 -3.48 -1.99
N PRO A 167 1.53 -3.56 -2.50
CA PRO A 167 0.71 -4.77 -2.41
C PRO A 167 1.36 -5.93 -3.18
N LEU A 168 1.13 -7.17 -2.75
CA LEU A 168 1.71 -8.34 -3.43
C LEU A 168 1.17 -8.54 -4.86
N VAL A 169 -0.11 -8.19 -5.08
CA VAL A 169 -0.75 -8.13 -6.40
C VAL A 169 -1.42 -6.77 -6.57
N LEU A 170 -0.92 -5.94 -7.48
CA LEU A 170 -1.49 -4.64 -7.82
C LEU A 170 -2.22 -4.69 -9.16
N LEU A 171 -3.55 -4.63 -9.17
CA LEU A 171 -4.34 -4.46 -10.39
C LEU A 171 -5.24 -3.22 -10.28
N GLY A 172 -5.79 -2.77 -11.40
CA GLY A 172 -6.65 -1.59 -11.48
C GLY A 172 -6.45 -0.85 -12.79
N ASN A 173 -6.78 0.45 -12.81
CA ASN A 173 -6.51 1.38 -13.92
C ASN A 173 -7.07 0.94 -15.30
N ASN A 174 -8.10 0.10 -15.27
CA ASN A 174 -8.83 -0.41 -16.42
C ASN A 174 -10.05 -1.22 -16.00
N GLU A 175 -10.79 -1.78 -16.96
CA GLU A 175 -11.95 -2.63 -16.70
C GLU A 175 -11.63 -4.14 -16.63
N GLY A 176 -12.42 -4.86 -15.83
CA GLY A 176 -12.65 -6.31 -15.96
C GLY A 176 -11.49 -7.25 -15.61
N GLN A 177 -10.53 -6.83 -14.78
CA GLN A 177 -9.42 -7.68 -14.33
C GLN A 177 -9.94 -8.90 -13.54
N VAL A 178 -9.28 -10.05 -13.68
CA VAL A 178 -9.72 -11.31 -13.06
C VAL A 178 -8.61 -11.92 -12.20
N VAL A 179 -8.95 -12.32 -10.97
CA VAL A 179 -8.13 -13.21 -10.13
C VAL A 179 -9.02 -14.38 -9.72
N SER A 180 -8.74 -15.58 -10.25
CA SER A 180 -9.63 -16.74 -10.09
C SER A 180 -8.87 -18.01 -9.70
N GLY A 181 -9.34 -18.69 -8.65
CA GLY A 181 -8.77 -19.97 -8.23
C GLY A 181 -7.31 -19.90 -7.74
N CYS A 182 -6.79 -18.71 -7.41
CA CYS A 182 -5.41 -18.52 -6.96
C CYS A 182 -5.25 -18.81 -5.46
N SER A 183 -4.00 -18.92 -5.01
CA SER A 183 -3.63 -18.87 -3.59
C SER A 183 -2.64 -17.73 -3.38
N ILE A 184 -2.96 -16.72 -2.57
CA ILE A 184 -2.15 -15.49 -2.47
C ILE A 184 -1.87 -15.22 -1.00
N ARG A 185 -0.59 -15.19 -0.60
CA ARG A 185 -0.19 -15.22 0.81
C ARG A 185 1.15 -14.55 1.11
N ASP A 186 1.38 -14.31 2.39
CA ASP A 186 2.61 -13.77 2.96
C ASP A 186 3.11 -12.47 2.25
N PRO A 187 2.23 -11.47 1.99
CA PRO A 187 2.64 -10.18 1.44
C PRO A 187 3.63 -9.47 2.37
N ARG A 188 4.67 -8.87 1.79
CA ARG A 188 5.66 -8.06 2.54
C ARG A 188 5.18 -6.64 2.85
N GLY A 189 4.28 -6.11 2.02
CA GLY A 189 3.59 -4.84 2.23
C GLY A 189 2.25 -4.99 2.95
N TRP A 190 1.38 -4.02 2.71
CA TRP A 190 0.13 -3.77 3.46
C TRP A 190 -1.12 -4.51 2.95
N THR A 191 -1.08 -5.18 1.80
CA THR A 191 -2.18 -6.05 1.36
C THR A 191 -1.71 -7.14 0.40
N ALA A 192 -2.43 -8.27 0.37
CA ALA A 192 -2.19 -9.34 -0.59
C ALA A 192 -2.70 -9.00 -2.00
N ILE A 193 -3.82 -8.28 -2.12
CA ILE A 193 -4.38 -7.83 -3.40
C ILE A 193 -4.89 -6.38 -3.26
N GLN A 194 -4.41 -5.48 -4.11
CA GLN A 194 -5.02 -4.17 -4.34
C GLN A 194 -5.75 -4.15 -5.69
N LEU A 195 -7.02 -3.74 -5.67
CA LEU A 195 -7.82 -3.37 -6.84
C LEU A 195 -8.08 -1.86 -6.82
N ARG A 196 -7.16 -1.10 -7.41
CA ARG A 196 -7.20 0.37 -7.42
C ARG A 196 -8.35 0.91 -8.27
N GLU A 197 -8.91 2.05 -7.87
CA GLU A 197 -9.97 2.82 -8.55
C GLU A 197 -9.60 3.25 -9.98
N GLY A 198 -8.31 3.28 -10.30
CA GLY A 198 -7.79 3.64 -11.62
C GLY A 198 -7.72 5.14 -11.86
N ASP A 199 -6.96 5.55 -12.88
CA ASP A 199 -6.79 6.97 -13.19
C ASP A 199 -8.15 7.60 -13.52
N ASN A 200 -8.55 8.64 -12.78
CA ASN A 200 -9.86 9.29 -12.86
C ASN A 200 -11.06 8.35 -12.57
N LEU A 201 -10.93 7.46 -11.59
CA LEU A 201 -11.98 6.52 -11.15
C LEU A 201 -12.49 5.62 -12.30
N SER A 202 -11.57 5.18 -13.16
CA SER A 202 -11.85 4.46 -14.40
C SER A 202 -11.90 2.94 -14.27
N CYS A 203 -11.54 2.36 -13.12
CA CYS A 203 -11.59 0.93 -12.91
C CYS A 203 -13.02 0.46 -12.64
N GLU A 204 -13.47 -0.53 -13.42
CA GLU A 204 -14.82 -1.10 -13.30
C GLU A 204 -14.85 -2.61 -13.56
N GLY A 205 -15.69 -3.34 -12.82
CA GLY A 205 -16.11 -4.70 -13.16
C GLY A 205 -15.06 -5.80 -12.93
N ALA A 206 -14.10 -5.61 -12.02
CA ALA A 206 -13.12 -6.64 -11.69
C ALA A 206 -13.77 -7.86 -11.01
N VAL A 207 -13.18 -9.04 -11.16
CA VAL A 207 -13.69 -10.32 -10.62
C VAL A 207 -12.62 -11.02 -9.79
N ILE A 208 -12.88 -11.16 -8.48
CA ILE A 208 -12.04 -11.90 -7.53
C ILE A 208 -12.87 -13.09 -7.03
N GLU A 209 -12.61 -14.30 -7.55
CA GLU A 209 -13.42 -15.47 -7.19
C GLU A 209 -12.66 -16.78 -6.92
N ASP A 210 -13.22 -17.61 -6.03
CA ASP A 210 -12.71 -18.94 -5.67
C ASP A 210 -11.24 -18.98 -5.21
N ASN A 211 -10.71 -17.86 -4.71
CA ASN A 211 -9.33 -17.75 -4.25
C ASN A 211 -9.16 -18.18 -2.78
N LYS A 212 -7.95 -18.63 -2.43
CA LYS A 212 -7.46 -18.67 -1.05
C LYS A 212 -6.55 -17.47 -0.80
N ILE A 213 -6.82 -16.67 0.20
CA ILE A 213 -6.08 -15.46 0.51
C ILE A 213 -5.64 -15.53 1.97
N GLY A 214 -4.35 -15.29 2.20
CA GLY A 214 -3.73 -15.31 3.51
C GLY A 214 -2.86 -16.56 3.78
N PRO A 215 -2.08 -16.54 4.89
CA PRO A 215 -2.05 -15.48 5.90
C PRO A 215 -1.48 -14.16 5.35
N ALA A 216 -1.90 -13.04 5.94
CA ALA A 216 -1.44 -11.70 5.54
C ALA A 216 -1.12 -10.84 6.76
N GLY A 217 0.09 -10.26 6.77
CA GLY A 217 0.59 -9.49 7.91
C GLY A 217 0.93 -10.36 9.11
N GLU A 218 1.32 -9.72 10.21
CA GLU A 218 1.64 -10.33 11.49
C GLU A 218 0.98 -9.53 12.62
N GLU A 219 0.99 -10.06 13.85
CA GLU A 219 0.46 -9.36 15.02
C GLU A 219 1.33 -8.12 15.31
N TRP A 220 0.68 -7.00 15.60
CA TRP A 220 1.36 -5.76 15.95
C TRP A 220 1.74 -5.74 17.43
N ILE A 221 3.05 -5.62 17.70
CA ILE A 221 3.66 -5.64 19.03
C ILE A 221 4.31 -4.28 19.27
N VAL A 222 3.70 -3.43 20.11
CA VAL A 222 4.17 -2.06 20.39
C VAL A 222 5.65 -2.01 20.80
N ASP A 223 6.09 -2.94 21.67
CA ASP A 223 7.47 -3.05 22.16
C ASP A 223 8.52 -3.30 21.04
N VAL A 224 8.09 -3.71 19.85
CA VAL A 224 8.93 -4.14 18.71
C VAL A 224 8.70 -3.26 17.47
N ASP A 225 7.45 -2.89 17.22
CA ASP A 225 6.98 -2.18 16.04
C ASP A 225 6.75 -0.68 16.28
N GLY A 226 6.77 -0.23 17.53
CA GLY A 226 6.44 1.15 17.91
C GLY A 226 4.94 1.40 18.15
N GLU A 227 4.63 2.63 18.54
CA GLU A 227 3.29 3.09 18.94
C GLU A 227 2.28 3.16 17.78
N ASP A 228 2.76 3.27 16.55
CA ASP A 228 1.96 3.28 15.33
C ASP A 228 2.44 2.16 14.38
N PRO A 229 1.58 1.18 14.02
CA PRO A 229 1.95 0.12 13.10
C PRO A 229 2.25 0.63 11.67
N GLU A 230 1.70 1.77 11.25
CA GLU A 230 2.00 2.35 9.93
C GLU A 230 3.42 2.91 9.88
N SER A 231 3.84 3.61 10.94
CA SER A 231 5.17 4.22 11.09
C SER A 231 6.25 3.28 11.63
N SER A 232 5.99 1.97 11.71
CA SER A 232 6.90 0.98 12.30
C SER A 232 8.29 1.00 11.65
N PRO A 233 9.39 1.10 12.43
CA PRO A 233 10.76 1.15 11.91
C PRO A 233 11.18 -0.17 11.25
N LEU A 234 10.49 -1.27 11.57
CA LEU A 234 10.68 -2.58 10.95
C LEU A 234 9.78 -2.79 9.72
N GLY A 235 9.02 -1.78 9.31
CA GLY A 235 7.97 -1.87 8.30
C GLY A 235 6.62 -2.28 8.89
N ARG A 236 5.52 -2.01 8.18
CA ARG A 236 4.14 -2.23 8.64
C ARG A 236 3.88 -3.70 8.99
N PRO A 237 3.55 -4.07 10.25
CA PRO A 237 3.23 -5.44 10.63
C PRO A 237 1.90 -5.89 10.02
N LEU A 238 0.91 -5.01 10.00
CA LEU A 238 -0.46 -5.31 9.59
C LEU A 238 -0.58 -5.40 8.08
N ALA A 239 -1.33 -6.40 7.57
CA ALA A 239 -1.69 -6.43 6.16
C ALA A 239 -3.07 -7.02 5.91
N SER A 240 -3.73 -6.46 4.90
CA SER A 240 -5.07 -6.86 4.46
C SER A 240 -5.04 -8.03 3.47
N GLY A 241 -6.16 -8.73 3.33
CA GLY A 241 -6.34 -9.79 2.33
C GLY A 241 -6.64 -9.23 0.94
N LEU A 242 -7.67 -8.39 0.86
CA LEU A 242 -8.08 -7.68 -0.34
C LEU A 242 -8.43 -6.23 0.02
N SER A 243 -7.92 -5.31 -0.79
CA SER A 243 -8.19 -3.88 -0.70
C SER A 243 -8.77 -3.45 -2.05
N ILE A 244 -10.01 -2.96 -2.08
CA ILE A 244 -10.77 -2.74 -3.33
C ILE A 244 -11.47 -1.39 -3.39
N ALA A 245 -11.13 -0.61 -4.43
CA ALA A 245 -11.81 0.61 -4.83
C ALA A 245 -12.48 0.49 -6.20
N CYS A 246 -11.97 -0.38 -7.09
CA CYS A 246 -12.53 -0.61 -8.44
C CYS A 246 -14.05 -0.90 -8.42
N ARG A 247 -14.86 -0.03 -9.03
CA ARG A 247 -16.34 -0.04 -8.89
C ARG A 247 -17.01 -1.18 -9.66
N GLY A 248 -18.27 -1.49 -9.36
CA GLY A 248 -19.05 -2.52 -10.07
C GLY A 248 -18.44 -3.94 -10.02
N SER A 249 -17.47 -4.18 -9.14
CA SER A 249 -16.66 -5.40 -9.08
C SER A 249 -17.35 -6.52 -8.31
N THR A 250 -16.88 -7.75 -8.48
CA THR A 250 -17.44 -8.95 -7.86
C THR A 250 -16.36 -9.71 -7.08
N VAL A 251 -16.54 -9.83 -5.77
CA VAL A 251 -15.66 -10.55 -4.83
C VAL A 251 -16.46 -11.70 -4.22
N VAL A 252 -16.29 -12.93 -4.73
CA VAL A 252 -17.17 -14.05 -4.36
C VAL A 252 -16.48 -15.38 -4.12
N ARG A 253 -16.97 -16.15 -3.14
CA ARG A 253 -16.50 -17.51 -2.83
C ARG A 253 -15.01 -17.61 -2.48
N ASN A 254 -14.38 -16.51 -2.08
CA ASN A 254 -13.01 -16.51 -1.61
C ASN A 254 -12.94 -16.96 -0.14
N SER A 255 -11.84 -17.60 0.23
CA SER A 255 -11.49 -17.93 1.62
C SER A 255 -10.36 -17.03 2.07
N PHE A 256 -10.58 -16.23 3.10
CA PHE A 256 -9.58 -15.42 3.78
C PHE A 256 -9.22 -16.07 5.11
N VAL A 257 -7.94 -16.27 5.38
CA VAL A 257 -7.46 -16.92 6.62
C VAL A 257 -6.30 -16.12 7.20
N ASP A 258 -6.38 -15.76 8.48
CA ASP A 258 -5.30 -15.12 9.25
C ASP A 258 -4.69 -13.88 8.57
N THR A 259 -5.56 -12.93 8.18
CA THR A 259 -5.20 -11.56 7.79
C THR A 259 -5.21 -10.66 9.03
N THR A 260 -4.17 -9.87 9.31
CA THR A 260 -4.07 -9.15 10.59
C THR A 260 -4.65 -7.73 10.59
N ASP A 261 -4.77 -7.12 9.42
CA ASP A 261 -5.53 -5.88 9.20
C ASP A 261 -7.01 -6.23 8.94
N ALA A 262 -7.51 -6.02 7.71
CA ALA A 262 -8.81 -6.52 7.29
C ALA A 262 -8.71 -7.67 6.27
N ALA A 263 -9.68 -8.61 6.28
CA ALA A 263 -9.75 -9.56 5.19
C ALA A 263 -10.18 -8.88 3.89
N ILE A 264 -11.14 -7.94 3.98
CA ILE A 264 -11.57 -7.10 2.86
C ILE A 264 -11.72 -5.63 3.33
N VAL A 265 -10.95 -4.70 2.76
CA VAL A 265 -11.19 -3.25 2.84
C VAL A 265 -11.87 -2.78 1.56
N ILE A 266 -13.00 -2.09 1.67
CA ILE A 266 -13.73 -1.51 0.56
C ILE A 266 -13.59 0.01 0.63
N TYR A 267 -12.84 0.60 -0.30
CA TYR A 267 -12.67 2.05 -0.43
C TYR A 267 -13.72 2.59 -1.41
N GLY A 268 -14.90 2.95 -0.90
CA GLY A 268 -15.98 3.58 -1.67
C GLY A 268 -16.23 2.94 -3.04
N SER A 269 -16.66 1.67 -3.11
CA SER A 269 -16.70 0.91 -4.38
C SER A 269 -18.13 0.72 -4.92
N PRO A 270 -18.76 1.75 -5.54
CA PRO A 270 -20.19 1.74 -5.85
C PRO A 270 -20.58 0.61 -6.81
N GLY A 271 -21.76 0.02 -6.59
CA GLY A 271 -22.31 -1.10 -7.37
C GLY A 271 -21.68 -2.48 -7.12
N SER A 272 -20.52 -2.55 -6.45
CA SER A 272 -19.77 -3.79 -6.23
C SER A 272 -20.53 -4.82 -5.37
N LEU A 273 -20.18 -6.10 -5.53
CA LEU A 273 -20.75 -7.24 -4.81
C LEU A 273 -19.67 -8.01 -4.08
N VAL A 274 -19.72 -8.02 -2.75
CA VAL A 274 -18.87 -8.85 -1.89
C VAL A 274 -19.77 -9.92 -1.26
N SER A 275 -19.73 -11.15 -1.77
CA SER A 275 -20.67 -12.18 -1.29
C SER A 275 -20.18 -13.62 -1.24
N SER A 276 -20.75 -14.39 -0.31
CA SER A 276 -20.42 -15.82 -0.15
C SER A 276 -18.94 -16.09 0.14
N ASN A 277 -18.20 -15.09 0.65
CA ASN A 277 -16.82 -15.29 1.10
C ASN A 277 -16.80 -15.89 2.52
N TYR A 278 -15.75 -16.61 2.83
CA TYR A 278 -15.47 -17.17 4.16
C TYR A 278 -14.24 -16.46 4.72
N ILE A 279 -14.35 -15.89 5.92
CA ILE A 279 -13.29 -15.14 6.59
C ILE A 279 -13.05 -15.81 7.94
N LEU A 280 -11.81 -16.24 8.19
CA LEU A 280 -11.40 -16.98 9.38
C LEU A 280 -10.19 -16.33 10.05
N SER A 281 -10.36 -15.94 11.31
CA SER A 281 -9.27 -15.64 12.24
C SER A 281 -9.07 -16.87 13.14
N SER A 282 -7.97 -17.61 12.95
CA SER A 282 -7.70 -18.90 13.60
C SER A 282 -6.45 -18.83 14.47
N THR A 283 -5.36 -18.28 13.94
CA THR A 283 -4.06 -18.19 14.61
C THR A 283 -3.52 -16.77 14.75
N ARG A 284 -4.14 -15.77 14.09
CA ARG A 284 -3.73 -14.36 14.18
C ARG A 284 -4.95 -13.47 14.43
N SER A 285 -4.82 -12.52 15.35
CA SER A 285 -5.84 -11.49 15.55
C SER A 285 -5.95 -10.61 14.31
N GLN A 286 -7.15 -10.12 14.06
CA GLN A 286 -7.55 -9.42 12.85
C GLN A 286 -8.30 -8.15 13.26
N MET A 287 -7.88 -6.97 12.78
CA MET A 287 -8.59 -5.72 13.06
C MET A 287 -10.04 -5.80 12.60
N ALA A 288 -10.29 -6.27 11.38
CA ALA A 288 -11.64 -6.34 10.86
C ALA A 288 -11.90 -7.50 9.89
N GLY A 289 -13.08 -8.10 9.91
CA GLY A 289 -13.51 -9.00 8.84
C GLY A 289 -13.64 -8.25 7.52
N ILE A 290 -14.59 -7.31 7.47
CA ILE A 290 -14.84 -6.42 6.33
C ILE A 290 -14.92 -4.97 6.81
N LEU A 291 -14.22 -4.05 6.13
CA LEU A 291 -14.29 -2.61 6.38
C LEU A 291 -14.96 -1.87 5.22
N MET A 292 -15.81 -0.92 5.59
CA MET A 292 -16.40 0.11 4.73
C MET A 292 -16.33 1.42 5.52
N ALA A 293 -15.15 2.02 5.61
CA ALA A 293 -14.89 3.17 6.50
C ALA A 293 -14.44 4.42 5.73
N ASP A 294 -13.79 4.23 4.57
CA ASP A 294 -13.07 5.26 3.85
C ASP A 294 -14.01 6.19 3.05
N LEU A 295 -13.64 7.48 3.04
CA LEU A 295 -14.25 8.52 2.21
C LEU A 295 -13.66 8.48 0.79
N GLU A 296 -12.34 8.49 0.67
CA GLU A 296 -11.64 8.39 -0.61
C GLU A 296 -11.73 6.96 -1.20
N PRO A 297 -11.70 6.79 -2.53
CA PRO A 297 -11.57 7.82 -3.57
C PRO A 297 -12.91 8.22 -4.24
N PHE A 298 -14.05 7.98 -3.60
CA PHE A 298 -15.39 8.19 -4.17
C PHE A 298 -16.31 9.04 -3.27
N ASP A 299 -15.77 9.99 -2.51
CA ASP A 299 -16.54 10.89 -1.61
C ASP A 299 -17.51 10.13 -0.66
N GLY A 300 -17.11 8.94 -0.22
CA GLY A 300 -17.90 8.07 0.64
C GLY A 300 -19.07 7.37 -0.06
N ASP A 301 -19.08 7.27 -1.39
CA ASP A 301 -20.13 6.58 -2.15
C ASP A 301 -19.98 5.05 -2.11
N TYR A 302 -20.89 4.40 -1.40
CA TYR A 302 -21.09 2.94 -1.39
C TYR A 302 -22.44 2.56 -2.04
N THR A 303 -23.02 3.43 -2.88
CA THR A 303 -24.33 3.22 -3.51
C THR A 303 -24.38 1.90 -4.27
N ASN A 304 -25.28 1.01 -3.86
CA ASN A 304 -25.43 -0.36 -4.38
C ASN A 304 -24.22 -1.30 -4.13
N THR A 305 -23.23 -0.90 -3.34
CA THR A 305 -22.20 -1.80 -2.81
C THR A 305 -22.85 -2.77 -1.84
N ARG A 306 -22.71 -4.07 -2.09
CA ARG A 306 -23.45 -5.14 -1.42
C ARG A 306 -22.52 -6.11 -0.73
N VAL A 307 -22.42 -6.04 0.59
CA VAL A 307 -21.74 -7.01 1.46
C VAL A 307 -22.78 -8.02 1.96
N ILE A 308 -22.91 -9.18 1.28
CA ILE A 308 -24.03 -10.11 1.52
C ILE A 308 -23.65 -11.58 1.62
N ASN A 309 -24.32 -12.35 2.48
CA ASN A 309 -24.12 -13.80 2.62
C ASN A 309 -22.66 -14.23 2.90
N ASN A 310 -21.82 -13.35 3.46
CA ASN A 310 -20.47 -13.72 3.89
C ASN A 310 -20.54 -14.44 5.25
N THR A 311 -19.60 -15.35 5.50
CA THR A 311 -19.43 -16.01 6.81
C THR A 311 -18.12 -15.56 7.42
N LEU A 312 -18.19 -15.05 8.65
CA LEU A 312 -17.06 -14.53 9.41
C LEU A 312 -16.95 -15.32 10.71
N GLU A 313 -15.77 -15.87 10.97
CA GLU A 313 -15.50 -16.76 12.08
C GLU A 313 -14.18 -16.42 12.76
N ALA A 314 -14.18 -16.46 14.10
CA ALA A 314 -12.98 -16.29 14.90
C ALA A 314 -12.88 -17.38 15.98
N GLU A 315 -11.78 -18.11 15.97
CA GLU A 315 -11.53 -19.25 16.88
C GLU A 315 -11.06 -18.78 18.27
N GLU A 316 -10.75 -19.71 19.18
CA GLU A 316 -10.39 -19.38 20.57
C GLU A 316 -9.08 -18.60 20.71
N ASN A 317 -8.12 -18.85 19.81
CA ASN A 317 -6.75 -18.37 19.92
C ASN A 317 -6.49 -17.06 19.17
N ALA A 318 -7.53 -16.43 18.60
CA ALA A 318 -7.39 -15.25 17.75
C ALA A 318 -8.61 -14.33 17.88
N LEU A 319 -8.40 -13.01 17.96
CA LEU A 319 -9.50 -12.04 18.05
C LEU A 319 -9.78 -11.37 16.70
N MET A 320 -10.99 -11.52 16.17
CA MET A 320 -11.49 -10.63 15.12
C MET A 320 -12.17 -9.43 15.78
N ARG A 321 -11.50 -8.27 15.82
CA ARG A 321 -11.88 -7.12 16.66
C ARG A 321 -13.21 -6.49 16.23
N VAL A 322 -13.50 -6.43 14.92
CA VAL A 322 -14.87 -6.21 14.39
C VAL A 322 -15.15 -7.14 13.21
N ALA A 323 -16.31 -7.79 13.12
CA ALA A 323 -16.61 -8.61 11.94
C ALA A 323 -16.93 -7.74 10.71
N ILE A 324 -17.80 -6.74 10.85
CA ILE A 324 -18.08 -5.76 9.79
C ILE A 324 -18.07 -4.34 10.38
N GLY A 325 -17.11 -3.52 9.96
CA GLY A 325 -16.97 -2.13 10.38
C GLY A 325 -17.51 -1.16 9.34
N LEU A 326 -18.43 -0.27 9.74
CA LEU A 326 -19.08 0.72 8.88
C LEU A 326 -18.84 2.15 9.41
N GLY A 327 -18.18 2.98 8.59
CA GLY A 327 -17.84 4.38 8.87
C GLY A 327 -16.52 4.61 9.61
N ALA A 328 -16.02 5.84 9.55
CA ALA A 328 -14.67 6.21 10.00
C ALA A 328 -14.41 5.92 11.49
N ALA A 329 -15.37 6.22 12.38
CA ALA A 329 -15.26 5.97 13.83
C ALA A 329 -15.02 4.51 14.24
N VAL A 330 -15.07 3.56 13.31
CA VAL A 330 -14.60 2.19 13.57
C VAL A 330 -13.08 2.15 13.76
N LEU A 331 -12.35 2.94 12.96
CA LEU A 331 -10.89 3.01 12.87
C LEU A 331 -10.31 4.25 13.56
N SER A 332 -11.10 5.31 13.76
CA SER A 332 -10.65 6.59 14.31
C SER A 332 -11.63 7.17 15.35
N ASP A 333 -11.35 8.39 15.81
CA ASP A 333 -12.23 9.31 16.54
C ASP A 333 -13.14 10.14 15.62
N ASP A 334 -13.01 10.00 14.29
CA ASP A 334 -13.84 10.70 13.32
C ASP A 334 -15.26 10.11 13.29
N MET A 335 -16.14 10.72 14.08
CA MET A 335 -17.57 10.44 14.09
C MET A 335 -18.37 11.28 13.07
N GLU A 336 -17.77 12.32 12.49
CA GLU A 336 -18.48 13.31 11.66
C GLU A 336 -18.48 12.95 10.17
N THR A 337 -17.39 12.34 9.67
CA THR A 337 -17.29 11.86 8.29
C THR A 337 -18.40 10.87 7.98
N THR A 338 -19.25 11.25 7.02
CA THR A 338 -20.46 10.52 6.66
C THR A 338 -20.31 9.85 5.29
N ILE A 339 -20.27 8.51 5.28
CA ILE A 339 -20.32 7.70 4.06
C ILE A 339 -21.77 7.25 3.76
N HIS A 340 -22.09 6.86 2.51
CA HIS A 340 -23.49 6.68 2.11
C HIS A 340 -23.81 5.51 1.16
N GLY A 341 -25.05 5.02 1.20
CA GLY A 341 -25.66 4.17 0.15
C GLY A 341 -25.35 2.65 0.18
N GLY A 342 -24.57 2.17 1.15
CA GLY A 342 -24.15 0.76 1.25
C GLY A 342 -25.23 -0.21 1.72
N ILE A 343 -25.09 -1.49 1.36
CA ILE A 343 -26.03 -2.58 1.69
C ILE A 343 -25.26 -3.73 2.36
N VAL A 344 -25.60 -4.03 3.61
CA VAL A 344 -24.96 -5.07 4.44
C VAL A 344 -26.04 -6.02 4.97
N LYS A 345 -26.15 -7.23 4.40
CA LYS A 345 -27.23 -8.13 4.77
C LYS A 345 -26.90 -9.61 4.72
N GLN A 346 -27.61 -10.41 5.53
CA GLN A 346 -27.55 -11.88 5.47
C GLN A 346 -26.14 -12.45 5.76
N ASN A 347 -25.24 -11.65 6.36
CA ASN A 347 -23.92 -12.11 6.79
C ASN A 347 -24.04 -12.87 8.11
N LYS A 348 -23.16 -13.85 8.30
CA LYS A 348 -23.13 -14.73 9.47
C LYS A 348 -21.85 -14.54 10.25
N ILE A 349 -21.98 -14.23 11.53
CA ILE A 349 -20.87 -13.94 12.45
C ILE A 349 -20.88 -15.02 13.53
N LYS A 350 -19.79 -15.79 13.66
CA LYS A 350 -19.71 -16.93 14.58
C LYS A 350 -18.30 -17.11 15.15
N GLY A 351 -18.14 -18.13 16.00
CA GLY A 351 -16.90 -18.37 16.73
C GLY A 351 -16.91 -17.77 18.14
N ILE A 352 -15.77 -17.81 18.82
CA ILE A 352 -15.65 -17.38 20.22
C ILE A 352 -14.59 -16.30 20.47
N GLY A 353 -13.68 -16.06 19.53
CA GLY A 353 -12.76 -14.93 19.53
C GLY A 353 -13.32 -13.71 18.79
N MET A 354 -14.58 -13.34 19.03
CA MET A 354 -15.21 -12.22 18.33
C MET A 354 -15.23 -10.97 19.22
N GLY A 355 -14.83 -9.84 18.64
CA GLY A 355 -14.99 -8.52 19.23
C GLY A 355 -16.40 -7.99 19.01
N TYR A 356 -16.55 -6.93 18.24
CA TYR A 356 -17.87 -6.46 17.79
C TYR A 356 -18.33 -7.26 16.56
N GLY A 357 -19.63 -7.52 16.43
CA GLY A 357 -20.18 -8.14 15.21
C GLY A 357 -20.25 -7.12 14.09
N ILE A 358 -21.24 -6.23 14.12
CA ILE A 358 -21.31 -5.05 13.24
C ILE A 358 -21.25 -3.79 14.10
N ALA A 359 -20.29 -2.92 13.81
CA ALA A 359 -20.18 -1.58 14.40
C ALA A 359 -20.43 -0.52 13.31
N ALA A 360 -21.35 0.42 13.57
CA ALA A 360 -21.79 1.41 12.58
C ALA A 360 -21.91 2.84 13.12
N SER A 361 -21.23 3.81 12.51
CA SER A 361 -21.31 5.25 12.81
C SER A 361 -21.06 6.05 11.52
N GLY A 362 -21.40 7.34 11.48
CA GLY A 362 -21.11 8.19 10.32
C GLY A 362 -21.70 7.67 9.00
N LEU A 363 -22.98 7.25 9.00
CA LEU A 363 -23.62 6.63 7.84
C LEU A 363 -24.86 7.37 7.34
N LYS A 364 -25.08 7.36 6.03
CA LYS A 364 -26.31 7.87 5.40
C LYS A 364 -26.93 6.87 4.43
N ASP A 365 -28.24 6.66 4.54
CA ASP A 365 -29.05 5.84 3.62
C ASP A 365 -28.57 4.37 3.46
N PHE A 366 -27.86 3.84 4.47
CA PHE A 366 -27.39 2.44 4.50
C PHE A 366 -28.53 1.43 4.77
N VAL A 367 -28.41 0.21 4.25
CA VAL A 367 -29.33 -0.90 4.51
C VAL A 367 -28.61 -2.02 5.23
N VAL A 368 -28.76 -2.11 6.56
CA VAL A 368 -28.09 -3.08 7.44
C VAL A 368 -29.13 -3.98 8.10
N VAL A 369 -29.44 -5.12 7.48
CA VAL A 369 -30.58 -5.98 7.86
C VAL A 369 -30.29 -7.47 7.71
N GLU A 370 -31.01 -8.32 8.44
CA GLU A 370 -30.96 -9.79 8.30
C GLU A 370 -29.57 -10.39 8.56
N ASN A 371 -28.66 -9.69 9.25
CA ASN A 371 -27.38 -10.25 9.66
C ASN A 371 -27.57 -11.06 10.96
N GLU A 372 -26.85 -12.17 11.08
CA GLU A 372 -26.96 -13.13 12.19
C GLU A 372 -25.62 -13.18 12.93
N SER A 373 -25.63 -12.97 14.25
CA SER A 373 -24.49 -13.33 15.10
C SER A 373 -24.86 -14.44 16.05
N THR A 374 -24.09 -15.52 16.01
CA THR A 374 -24.06 -16.57 17.03
C THR A 374 -22.70 -16.61 17.73
N ALA A 375 -21.90 -15.56 17.59
CA ALA A 375 -20.57 -15.48 18.18
C ALA A 375 -20.62 -15.16 19.68
N ARG A 376 -19.59 -15.58 20.42
CA ARG A 376 -19.31 -15.02 21.74
C ARG A 376 -18.54 -13.72 21.54
N HIS A 377 -19.15 -12.61 21.93
CA HIS A 377 -18.53 -11.29 21.91
C HIS A 377 -17.73 -11.04 23.19
N GLY A 378 -16.50 -10.57 23.05
CA GLY A 378 -15.54 -10.38 24.14
C GLY A 378 -14.31 -9.57 23.71
N GLY A 379 -13.29 -9.53 24.55
CA GLY A 379 -12.13 -8.65 24.41
C GLY A 379 -12.18 -7.44 25.35
N LYS A 380 -11.01 -6.92 25.69
CA LYS A 380 -10.83 -5.76 26.58
C LYS A 380 -10.30 -4.58 25.77
N ARG A 381 -10.53 -3.37 26.27
CA ARG A 381 -9.84 -2.17 25.77
C ARG A 381 -8.33 -2.44 25.83
N GLY A 382 -7.65 -2.43 24.69
CA GLY A 382 -6.19 -2.55 24.67
C GLY A 382 -5.54 -1.26 25.18
N PRO A 383 -4.28 -1.29 25.65
CA PRO A 383 -3.49 -0.07 25.86
C PRO A 383 -3.35 0.74 24.55
N LYS A 384 -3.56 0.08 23.40
CA LYS A 384 -3.61 0.60 22.04
C LYS A 384 -4.83 1.48 21.72
N CYS A 385 -5.85 1.54 22.58
CA CYS A 385 -6.99 2.46 22.41
C CYS A 385 -6.59 3.90 22.74
N LEU A 386 -6.20 4.66 21.70
CA LEU A 386 -6.12 6.13 21.71
C LEU A 386 -7.49 6.70 22.05
N MET A 387 -7.71 7.04 23.31
CA MET A 387 -9.01 7.42 23.85
C MET A 387 -8.78 8.10 25.20
N PRO A 388 -9.42 9.24 25.52
CA PRO A 388 -8.98 10.05 26.64
C PRO A 388 -9.02 9.30 27.98
N VAL A 389 -8.04 9.62 28.81
CA VAL A 389 -7.82 9.05 30.15
C VAL A 389 -9.00 9.40 31.06
N GLU A 390 -9.46 8.52 31.97
CA GLU A 390 -10.56 8.88 32.89
C GLU A 390 -10.09 9.81 34.04
N PRO A 391 -10.99 10.62 34.65
CA PRO A 391 -10.64 11.49 35.79
C PRO A 391 -10.09 10.71 37.00
N GLY A 392 -8.75 10.65 37.10
CA GLY A 392 -8.03 9.91 38.14
C GLY A 392 -7.10 8.81 37.62
N GLU A 393 -7.17 8.50 36.32
CA GLU A 393 -6.18 7.65 35.63
C GLU A 393 -4.94 8.48 35.22
N GLU A 394 -3.82 7.79 35.02
CA GLU A 394 -2.52 8.39 34.72
C GLU A 394 -2.51 8.99 33.30
N GLY A 395 -2.41 10.34 33.23
CA GLY A 395 -2.49 11.11 31.98
C GLY A 395 -3.68 12.09 31.91
N TYR A 396 -4.76 11.91 32.70
CA TYR A 396 -5.92 12.83 32.66
C TYR A 396 -5.56 14.29 33.02
N ALA A 397 -4.59 14.46 33.92
CA ALA A 397 -4.08 15.76 34.31
C ALA A 397 -3.31 16.48 33.18
N GLN A 398 -2.93 15.78 32.12
CA GLN A 398 -2.19 16.30 30.97
C GLN A 398 -3.12 16.72 29.82
N LEU A 399 -4.37 16.24 29.81
CA LEU A 399 -5.39 16.68 28.86
C LEU A 399 -5.72 18.17 29.05
N THR A 400 -5.89 18.89 27.95
CA THR A 400 -6.43 20.24 27.93
C THR A 400 -7.90 20.26 28.35
N GLU A 401 -8.42 21.43 28.74
CA GLU A 401 -9.84 21.54 29.09
C GLU A 401 -10.77 21.26 27.89
N ALA A 402 -10.31 21.52 26.65
CA ALA A 402 -11.07 21.20 25.44
C ALA A 402 -11.19 19.68 25.17
N GLU A 403 -10.15 18.91 25.47
CA GLU A 403 -10.18 17.43 25.39
C GLU A 403 -11.06 16.82 26.49
N LYS A 404 -11.10 17.44 27.68
CA LYS A 404 -12.03 17.07 28.75
C LYS A 404 -13.49 17.44 28.41
N GLU A 405 -13.70 18.55 27.70
CA GLU A 405 -15.02 19.06 27.30
C GLU A 405 -15.64 18.27 26.14
N HIS A 406 -14.85 17.72 25.21
CA HIS A 406 -15.35 16.83 24.14
C HIS A 406 -15.85 15.47 24.65
N GLY A 407 -15.54 15.10 25.89
CA GLY A 407 -16.06 13.92 26.55
C GLY A 407 -15.33 12.62 26.20
N VAL A 408 -15.15 11.76 27.21
CA VAL A 408 -14.59 10.42 27.02
C VAL A 408 -15.63 9.54 26.31
N VAL A 409 -15.47 9.31 25.01
CA VAL A 409 -16.33 8.40 24.21
C VAL A 409 -16.17 6.94 24.69
N LYS A 410 -16.94 6.58 25.73
CA LYS A 410 -16.84 5.28 26.37
C LYS A 410 -17.44 4.19 25.49
N ASN A 411 -16.60 3.55 24.67
CA ASN A 411 -16.94 2.37 23.89
C ASN A 411 -17.76 1.36 24.73
N PRO A 412 -18.95 0.95 24.27
CA PRO A 412 -19.71 -0.14 24.87
C PRO A 412 -18.91 -1.43 24.89
N LEU A 413 -19.33 -2.39 25.72
CA LEU A 413 -18.73 -3.73 25.67
C LEU A 413 -18.92 -4.37 24.29
N PRO A 414 -17.95 -5.18 23.81
CA PRO A 414 -18.07 -5.96 22.58
C PRO A 414 -19.42 -6.68 22.47
N THR A 415 -20.11 -6.47 21.36
CA THR A 415 -21.50 -6.91 21.16
C THR A 415 -21.79 -7.25 19.70
N ALA A 416 -22.88 -7.97 19.44
CA ALA A 416 -23.27 -8.42 18.11
C ALA A 416 -23.55 -7.27 17.14
N PHE A 417 -24.33 -6.27 17.57
CA PHE A 417 -24.77 -5.18 16.71
C PHE A 417 -24.74 -3.88 17.51
N LEU A 418 -23.81 -2.98 17.14
CA LEU A 418 -23.58 -1.69 17.77
C LEU A 418 -23.75 -0.58 16.72
N ARG A 419 -24.55 0.44 17.03
CA ARG A 419 -24.67 1.63 16.19
C ARG A 419 -24.58 2.91 17.00
N ASN A 420 -24.13 3.97 16.34
CA ASN A 420 -24.17 5.33 16.85
C ASN A 420 -25.21 6.18 16.09
N GLU A 421 -26.47 6.08 16.51
CA GLU A 421 -27.64 6.72 15.88
C GLU A 421 -27.54 8.25 15.77
N ARG A 422 -26.72 8.91 16.59
CA ARG A 422 -26.45 10.36 16.50
C ARG A 422 -25.83 10.75 15.16
N TYR A 423 -25.00 9.89 14.59
CA TYR A 423 -24.27 10.10 13.34
C TYR A 423 -24.78 9.20 12.21
N ILE A 424 -26.03 8.73 12.31
CA ILE A 424 -26.69 7.93 11.27
C ILE A 424 -27.93 8.66 10.77
N SER A 425 -28.02 8.86 9.46
CA SER A 425 -29.16 9.53 8.82
C SER A 425 -29.86 8.61 7.80
N GLY A 426 -31.14 8.35 8.01
CA GLY A 426 -31.95 7.52 7.10
C GLY A 426 -31.56 6.04 7.11
N GLY A 427 -31.76 5.38 5.96
CA GLY A 427 -31.47 3.96 5.78
C GLY A 427 -32.51 2.99 6.37
N LYS A 428 -32.15 1.71 6.45
CA LYS A 428 -32.96 0.62 7.02
C LYS A 428 -32.09 -0.28 7.89
N TRP A 429 -32.56 -0.57 9.10
CA TRP A 429 -31.82 -1.27 10.14
C TRP A 429 -32.59 -2.48 10.67
N GLN A 430 -31.91 -3.53 11.13
CA GLN A 430 -32.51 -4.58 11.96
C GLN A 430 -32.68 -4.12 13.42
N GLU A 431 -33.61 -4.75 14.14
CA GLU A 431 -34.05 -4.31 15.48
C GLU A 431 -33.03 -4.62 16.59
N ASP A 432 -32.11 -5.56 16.36
CA ASP A 432 -31.16 -6.07 17.36
C ASP A 432 -30.00 -5.12 17.68
N PHE A 433 -29.92 -3.96 17.01
CA PHE A 433 -28.85 -2.99 17.20
C PHE A 433 -28.96 -2.26 18.55
N ILE A 434 -27.89 -2.36 19.34
CA ILE A 434 -27.72 -1.59 20.57
C ILE A 434 -27.18 -0.20 20.19
N GLN A 435 -27.75 0.84 20.80
CA GLN A 435 -27.26 2.21 20.68
C GLN A 435 -26.07 2.46 21.61
N GLY A 436 -25.01 3.06 21.08
CA GLY A 436 -23.89 3.59 21.86
C GLY A 436 -22.99 4.51 21.05
N GLU A 437 -22.43 5.53 21.68
CA GLU A 437 -21.34 6.32 21.10
C GLU A 437 -20.03 5.53 21.20
N PHE A 438 -19.23 5.50 20.14
CA PHE A 438 -17.98 4.74 20.08
C PHE A 438 -16.99 5.38 19.10
N ALA A 439 -15.70 5.11 19.32
CA ALA A 439 -14.56 5.46 18.48
C ALA A 439 -13.49 4.34 18.58
N TYR A 440 -12.64 4.13 17.58
CA TYR A 440 -11.54 3.14 17.64
C TYR A 440 -11.96 1.73 18.14
N VAL A 441 -13.08 1.18 17.69
CA VAL A 441 -13.54 -0.17 18.16
C VAL A 441 -12.60 -1.30 17.75
N VAL A 442 -11.73 -1.07 16.76
CA VAL A 442 -10.63 -1.97 16.35
C VAL A 442 -9.43 -1.97 17.29
N CYS A 443 -9.44 -1.22 18.41
CA CYS A 443 -8.33 -1.19 19.35
C CYS A 443 -8.55 -2.03 20.62
N ILE A 444 -9.52 -2.95 20.60
CA ILE A 444 -9.67 -3.99 21.63
C ILE A 444 -8.65 -5.13 21.43
N ASP A 445 -8.12 -5.66 22.52
CA ASP A 445 -7.26 -6.84 22.52
C ASP A 445 -8.03 -8.06 23.09
N PRO A 446 -7.60 -9.30 22.80
CA PRO A 446 -8.24 -10.48 23.38
C PRO A 446 -8.31 -10.37 24.90
N ASP A 447 -9.40 -10.89 25.48
CA ASP A 447 -9.43 -11.13 26.93
C ASP A 447 -8.20 -11.97 27.26
N ALA A 448 -7.24 -11.38 27.99
CA ALA A 448 -6.02 -12.09 28.32
C ALA A 448 -6.40 -13.43 28.98
N VAL A 449 -5.88 -14.53 28.45
CA VAL A 449 -6.34 -15.86 28.86
C VAL A 449 -5.86 -16.10 30.28
N GLU A 450 -6.82 -15.97 31.18
CA GLU A 450 -6.71 -16.19 32.61
C GLU A 450 -6.06 -17.59 32.85
N SER A 451 -4.77 -17.66 33.24
CA SER A 451 -3.89 -18.85 33.11
C SER A 451 -4.03 -19.94 34.19
N ASP A 452 -4.96 -19.79 35.14
CA ASP A 452 -5.58 -20.89 35.90
C ASP A 452 -7.12 -20.86 35.83
N GLY A 453 -7.68 -20.06 34.92
CA GLY A 453 -9.00 -19.46 35.07
C GLY A 453 -8.98 -18.09 35.75
N THR A 454 -7.83 -17.61 36.28
CA THR A 454 -7.51 -16.19 36.59
C THR A 454 -6.22 -15.64 35.92
N ILE A 455 -6.16 -14.37 35.47
CA ILE A 455 -5.03 -13.75 34.73
C ILE A 455 -3.85 -13.52 35.65
N THR A 456 -2.71 -14.05 35.23
CA THR A 456 -1.38 -13.49 35.49
C THR A 456 -0.64 -13.32 34.15
N GLU A 457 0.37 -12.45 34.14
CA GLU A 457 0.92 -11.82 32.92
C GLU A 457 1.45 -12.75 31.83
N LYS A 458 1.32 -12.26 30.57
CA LYS A 458 2.04 -12.69 29.35
C LYS A 458 2.39 -14.19 29.27
N ALA A 459 1.44 -14.98 28.77
CA ALA A 459 1.81 -16.13 27.94
C ALA A 459 2.50 -15.60 26.66
N GLU A 460 3.83 -15.56 26.65
CA GLU A 460 4.56 -15.46 25.39
C GLU A 460 4.15 -16.65 24.52
N GLY A 461 3.45 -16.39 23.40
CA GLY A 461 3.33 -17.37 22.34
C GLY A 461 4.71 -17.86 21.89
N PRO A 462 4.83 -19.04 21.27
CA PRO A 462 6.12 -19.57 20.86
C PRO A 462 6.83 -18.55 19.96
N LYS A 463 7.87 -17.89 20.50
CA LYS A 463 8.63 -16.87 19.80
C LYS A 463 8.97 -17.39 18.40
N PRO A 464 8.49 -16.74 17.32
CA PRO A 464 8.98 -17.06 15.99
C PRO A 464 10.50 -16.96 16.05
N ALA A 465 11.20 -17.98 15.55
CA ALA A 465 12.65 -17.98 15.51
C ALA A 465 13.14 -17.00 14.43
N LEU A 466 12.97 -15.70 14.70
CA LEU A 466 13.67 -14.62 14.03
C LEU A 466 15.16 -14.90 14.21
N GLN A 467 15.77 -15.41 13.14
CA GLN A 467 17.22 -15.55 13.10
C GLN A 467 17.80 -14.14 13.22
N PRO A 468 18.72 -13.90 14.17
CA PRO A 468 19.30 -12.58 14.31
C PRO A 468 20.01 -12.21 13.00
N VAL A 469 19.55 -11.13 12.38
CA VAL A 469 20.30 -10.49 11.29
C VAL A 469 21.63 -10.01 11.89
N PRO A 470 22.79 -10.38 11.32
CA PRO A 470 24.07 -9.91 11.85
C PRO A 470 24.19 -8.41 11.66
N VAL A 471 24.04 -7.65 12.75
CA VAL A 471 24.38 -6.22 12.81
C VAL A 471 25.86 -6.12 13.17
N GLU A 472 26.73 -6.13 12.18
CA GLU A 472 28.13 -5.72 12.33
C GLU A 472 28.33 -4.32 11.72
N ALA A 473 29.11 -3.50 12.43
CA ALA A 473 29.59 -2.17 12.05
C ALA A 473 28.53 -1.03 11.92
N ALA A 474 28.08 -0.53 13.08
CA ALA A 474 27.86 0.91 13.26
C ALA A 474 28.85 1.40 14.32
N GLU A 475 29.88 2.15 13.91
CA GLU A 475 30.88 2.69 14.84
C GLU A 475 30.38 3.93 15.59
N GLU A 476 30.83 4.06 16.83
CA GLU A 476 30.37 5.03 17.83
C GLU A 476 31.10 6.38 17.67
N ILE A 477 30.43 7.38 17.06
CA ILE A 477 31.01 8.73 16.91
C ILE A 477 30.82 9.54 18.19
N VAL A 478 31.89 9.67 18.97
CA VAL A 478 31.96 10.53 20.15
C VAL A 478 32.12 11.99 19.72
N VAL A 479 31.05 12.79 19.89
CA VAL A 479 31.10 14.25 19.72
C VAL A 479 31.83 14.89 20.90
N ARG A 480 32.70 15.88 20.60
CA ARG A 480 33.39 16.72 21.59
C ARG A 480 33.06 18.19 21.34
N ASP A 481 32.66 18.89 22.40
CA ASP A 481 32.33 20.32 22.36
C ASP A 481 33.57 21.20 22.15
N ALA A 482 33.38 22.30 21.42
CA ALA A 482 34.32 23.41 21.26
C ALA A 482 33.52 24.72 21.01
N PRO A 483 34.07 25.91 21.35
CA PRO A 483 33.27 26.97 21.98
C PRO A 483 32.75 28.07 21.04
N GLU A 484 31.83 28.86 21.60
CA GLU A 484 31.25 30.09 21.05
C GLU A 484 32.29 31.22 20.90
N GLU A 485 32.22 32.00 19.81
CA GLU A 485 32.82 33.34 19.72
C GLU A 485 31.85 34.34 19.06
N GLU A 486 31.73 35.53 19.66
CA GLU A 486 30.90 36.65 19.19
C GLU A 486 31.64 37.57 18.20
N SER A 487 30.96 38.01 17.13
CA SER A 487 31.03 39.37 16.52
C SER A 487 30.23 39.39 15.19
N GLY A 488 29.61 40.48 14.72
CA GLY A 488 29.43 41.79 15.34
C GLY A 488 29.69 42.98 14.40
N ALA A 489 28.81 43.27 13.42
CA ALA A 489 28.60 44.61 12.80
C ALA A 489 27.50 44.64 11.71
N ASN A 490 26.77 45.77 11.63
CA ASN A 490 25.67 46.09 10.69
C ASN A 490 26.17 47.02 9.53
N PRO A 491 25.29 47.67 8.74
CA PRO A 491 24.32 47.14 7.76
C PRO A 491 24.52 47.78 6.35
N ALA A 492 23.66 47.43 5.38
CA ALA A 492 23.44 48.23 4.17
C ALA A 492 21.94 48.25 3.79
N GLU A 493 21.47 49.38 3.28
CA GLU A 493 20.04 49.72 3.07
C GLU A 493 19.55 49.41 1.64
N GLU A 494 18.23 49.26 1.52
CA GLU A 494 17.34 49.55 0.37
C GLU A 494 17.68 48.96 -1.03
N ASP A 495 16.74 48.15 -1.58
CA ASP A 495 15.76 48.70 -2.52
C ASP A 495 14.45 47.87 -2.53
N ASP A 496 13.33 48.50 -2.86
CA ASP A 496 11.98 47.92 -2.97
C ASP A 496 11.58 47.87 -4.46
N THR A 497 11.13 46.71 -4.95
CA THR A 497 10.01 46.58 -5.90
C THR A 497 9.88 45.16 -6.46
N GLY A 498 8.65 44.65 -6.53
CA GLY A 498 8.27 43.55 -7.43
C GLY A 498 8.00 42.21 -6.75
N SER A 499 6.75 41.76 -6.83
CA SER A 499 6.33 40.43 -6.38
C SER A 499 6.69 39.35 -7.40
N ASP A 500 7.92 38.86 -7.35
CA ASP A 500 8.32 37.59 -7.99
C ASP A 500 8.38 36.47 -6.95
N GLU A 501 7.53 35.46 -7.11
CA GLU A 501 7.61 34.20 -6.35
C GLU A 501 8.90 33.47 -6.74
N SER A 502 9.96 33.75 -5.99
CA SER A 502 11.28 33.16 -6.17
C SER A 502 11.24 31.68 -5.76
N PRO A 503 11.57 30.73 -6.65
CA PRO A 503 11.68 29.32 -6.28
C PRO A 503 12.68 29.14 -5.14
N THR A 504 12.39 28.26 -4.17
CA THR A 504 13.27 28.03 -3.00
C THR A 504 14.60 27.36 -3.35
N GLY A 505 14.88 27.14 -4.63
CA GLY A 505 16.06 26.43 -5.14
C GLY A 505 15.95 24.90 -5.00
N ASN A 506 14.90 24.41 -4.34
CA ASN A 506 14.63 22.98 -4.18
C ASN A 506 13.21 22.66 -4.65
N ALA A 507 13.13 22.04 -5.84
CA ALA A 507 11.88 21.69 -6.50
C ALA A 507 10.95 20.76 -5.68
N VAL A 508 11.46 20.09 -4.64
CA VAL A 508 10.63 19.27 -3.73
C VAL A 508 9.89 20.14 -2.71
N PHE A 509 10.57 21.15 -2.13
CA PHE A 509 9.92 22.07 -1.19
C PHE A 509 8.94 23.01 -1.91
N ASP A 510 9.25 23.46 -3.13
CA ASP A 510 8.31 24.23 -3.95
C ASP A 510 7.01 23.42 -4.24
N ASP A 511 7.10 22.12 -4.53
CA ASP A 511 5.95 21.23 -4.79
C ASP A 511 5.11 20.96 -3.50
N ILE A 512 5.76 20.83 -2.34
CA ILE A 512 5.09 20.72 -1.02
C ILE A 512 4.37 22.03 -0.65
N LEU A 513 5.00 23.17 -0.88
CA LEU A 513 4.40 24.49 -0.65
C LEU A 513 3.19 24.71 -1.58
N LEU A 514 3.30 24.33 -2.84
CA LEU A 514 2.19 24.37 -3.81
C LEU A 514 1.04 23.44 -3.38
N HIS A 515 1.30 22.22 -2.94
CA HIS A 515 0.25 21.30 -2.44
C HIS A 515 -0.42 21.80 -1.14
N SER A 516 0.35 22.36 -0.22
CA SER A 516 -0.17 22.94 1.02
C SER A 516 -1.05 24.17 0.73
N GLN A 517 -0.62 25.04 -0.19
CA GLN A 517 -1.43 26.17 -0.65
C GLN A 517 -2.69 25.72 -1.43
N ALA A 518 -2.59 24.68 -2.26
CA ALA A 518 -3.74 24.12 -2.98
C ALA A 518 -4.80 23.59 -2.00
N ARG A 519 -4.43 22.76 -1.02
CA ARG A 519 -5.35 22.25 0.02
C ARG A 519 -5.97 23.38 0.86
N MET A 520 -5.20 24.43 1.15
CA MET A 520 -5.70 25.62 1.86
C MET A 520 -6.73 26.40 1.02
N LEU A 521 -6.47 26.58 -0.28
CA LEU A 521 -7.40 27.23 -1.21
C LEU A 521 -8.65 26.38 -1.48
N GLU A 522 -8.53 25.05 -1.52
CA GLU A 522 -9.66 24.12 -1.60
C GLU A 522 -10.53 24.19 -0.36
N SER A 523 -9.94 24.23 0.84
CA SER A 523 -10.65 24.41 2.11
C SER A 523 -11.39 25.76 2.16
N ILE A 524 -10.76 26.85 1.72
CA ILE A 524 -11.41 28.17 1.58
C ILE A 524 -12.56 28.13 0.56
N THR A 525 -12.39 27.39 -0.54
CA THR A 525 -13.41 27.25 -1.59
C THR A 525 -14.60 26.41 -1.12
N ALA A 526 -14.37 25.36 -0.31
CA ALA A 526 -15.42 24.59 0.34
C ALA A 526 -16.22 25.48 1.32
N LEU A 527 -15.51 26.20 2.20
CA LEU A 527 -16.11 27.16 3.14
C LEU A 527 -16.98 28.22 2.42
N GLY A 528 -16.53 28.70 1.25
CA GLY A 528 -17.27 29.63 0.41
C GLY A 528 -18.59 29.05 -0.12
N ARG A 529 -18.60 27.76 -0.51
CA ARG A 529 -19.83 27.08 -0.96
C ARG A 529 -20.83 26.91 0.17
N ASP A 530 -20.37 26.63 1.39
CA ASP A 530 -21.26 26.49 2.55
C ASP A 530 -21.90 27.84 2.93
N VAL A 531 -21.13 28.94 2.87
CA VAL A 531 -21.65 30.30 3.03
C VAL A 531 -22.66 30.65 1.92
N ASP A 532 -22.39 30.31 0.66
CA ASP A 532 -23.34 30.53 -0.44
C ASP A 532 -24.63 29.70 -0.28
N LEU A 533 -24.56 28.46 0.24
CA LEU A 533 -25.72 27.63 0.54
C LEU A 533 -26.58 28.22 1.66
N LEU A 534 -25.96 28.74 2.73
CA LEU A 534 -26.65 29.45 3.81
C LEU A 534 -27.34 30.73 3.29
N ILE A 535 -26.68 31.51 2.44
CA ILE A 535 -27.25 32.72 1.80
C ILE A 535 -28.39 32.37 0.83
N ALA A 536 -28.27 31.27 0.08
CA ALA A 536 -29.30 30.81 -0.85
C ALA A 536 -30.55 30.28 -0.13
N GLY A 537 -30.37 29.54 0.97
CA GLY A 537 -31.46 29.03 1.82
C GLY A 537 -32.35 30.15 2.38
N GLY A 538 -31.75 31.29 2.75
CA GLY A 538 -32.45 32.44 3.34
C GLY A 538 -33.42 33.21 2.42
N ARG A 539 -33.45 32.95 1.09
CA ARG A 539 -34.27 33.72 0.13
C ARG A 539 -35.60 33.05 -0.27
N GLY A 540 -36.01 32.00 0.45
CA GLY A 540 -36.91 30.96 -0.07
C GLY A 540 -38.35 30.84 0.43
N LYS A 541 -39.00 31.78 1.16
CA LYS A 541 -40.49 31.85 1.30
C LYS A 541 -41.04 33.06 2.08
N SER A 542 -42.31 33.36 1.83
CA SER A 542 -43.14 34.49 2.29
C SER A 542 -43.04 34.96 3.76
N ARG A 543 -42.63 36.22 3.94
CA ARG A 543 -43.49 37.35 4.34
C ARG A 543 -44.59 37.06 5.40
N GLY A 544 -44.26 37.19 6.69
CA GLY A 544 -45.24 37.52 7.75
C GLY A 544 -44.97 36.89 9.13
N ASN A 545 -44.57 37.71 10.11
CA ASN A 545 -44.55 37.40 11.55
C ASN A 545 -43.72 36.20 12.04
N ILE A 546 -42.41 36.17 11.72
CA ILE A 546 -41.41 35.60 12.63
C ILE A 546 -40.21 36.56 12.68
N ILE A 547 -40.14 37.38 13.72
CA ILE A 547 -38.95 38.13 14.10
C ILE A 547 -38.90 38.03 15.62
N ASN A 548 -37.95 37.24 16.16
CA ASN A 548 -37.21 37.49 17.41
C ASN A 548 -36.38 36.29 17.93
N GLU A 549 -36.49 35.07 17.38
CA GLU A 549 -35.79 33.89 17.95
C GLU A 549 -34.63 33.36 17.06
N ASP A 550 -34.84 33.10 15.76
CA ASP A 550 -33.80 32.48 14.88
C ASP A 550 -32.56 33.35 14.59
N GLY A 551 -32.57 34.64 14.98
CA GLY A 551 -31.44 35.55 14.75
C GLY A 551 -30.20 35.22 15.59
N GLY A 552 -30.37 34.51 16.72
CA GLY A 552 -29.26 34.13 17.60
C GLY A 552 -28.39 33.02 17.05
N GLU A 553 -28.98 32.03 16.38
CA GLU A 553 -28.28 30.84 15.88
C GLU A 553 -27.35 31.19 14.70
N ILE A 554 -27.82 32.02 13.77
CA ILE A 554 -27.00 32.54 12.65
C ILE A 554 -25.82 33.38 13.17
N LEU A 555 -26.01 34.17 14.23
CA LEU A 555 -24.93 34.94 14.85
C LEU A 555 -23.92 34.05 15.60
N ALA A 556 -24.37 32.95 16.22
CA ALA A 556 -23.49 31.97 16.84
C ALA A 556 -22.61 31.26 15.79
N GLN A 557 -23.21 30.77 14.70
CA GLN A 557 -22.49 30.15 13.58
C GLN A 557 -21.47 31.11 12.93
N LEU A 558 -21.82 32.40 12.78
CA LEU A 558 -20.88 33.43 12.30
C LEU A 558 -19.73 33.69 13.26
N ALA A 559 -19.97 33.66 14.57
CA ALA A 559 -18.92 33.81 15.59
C ALA A 559 -17.96 32.60 15.60
N GLU A 560 -18.49 31.39 15.48
CA GLU A 560 -17.72 30.15 15.37
C GLU A 560 -16.86 30.12 14.09
N LEU A 561 -17.45 30.48 12.95
CA LEU A 561 -16.74 30.53 11.67
C LEU A 561 -15.63 31.60 11.68
N SER A 562 -15.86 32.74 12.33
CA SER A 562 -14.82 33.76 12.60
C SER A 562 -13.68 33.22 13.49
N SER A 563 -14.00 32.41 14.52
CA SER A 563 -13.01 31.76 15.36
C SER A 563 -12.16 30.73 14.60
N ARG A 564 -12.79 29.91 13.74
CA ARG A 564 -12.09 28.95 12.86
C ARG A 564 -11.14 29.66 11.90
N ILE A 565 -11.53 30.79 11.31
CA ILE A 565 -10.65 31.60 10.44
C ILE A 565 -9.43 32.11 11.22
N ALA A 566 -9.62 32.72 12.40
CA ALA A 566 -8.52 33.22 13.22
C ALA A 566 -7.53 32.11 13.67
N ARG A 567 -8.05 30.89 13.92
CA ARG A 567 -7.22 29.71 14.19
C ARG A 567 -6.39 29.31 12.97
N LEU A 568 -7.00 29.20 11.79
CA LEU A 568 -6.30 28.87 10.55
C LEU A 568 -5.23 29.90 10.16
N GLU A 569 -5.46 31.19 10.42
CA GLU A 569 -4.46 32.24 10.25
C GLU A 569 -3.26 32.07 11.20
N THR A 570 -3.53 31.65 12.44
CA THR A 570 -2.49 31.36 13.46
C THR A 570 -1.66 30.13 13.06
N GLU A 571 -2.30 29.03 12.65
CA GLU A 571 -1.66 27.81 12.17
C GLU A 571 -0.82 28.07 10.91
N ARG A 572 -1.33 28.86 9.96
CA ARG A 572 -0.59 29.32 8.77
C ARG A 572 0.64 30.16 9.14
N SER A 573 0.54 31.01 10.16
CA SER A 573 1.68 31.80 10.65
C SER A 573 2.75 30.93 11.32
N MET A 574 2.33 29.89 12.06
CA MET A 574 3.25 28.93 12.69
C MET A 574 3.99 28.11 11.63
N LEU A 575 3.27 27.56 10.64
CA LEU A 575 3.87 26.80 9.53
C LEU A 575 4.90 27.62 8.76
N ARG A 576 4.61 28.89 8.44
CA ARG A 576 5.56 29.80 7.80
C ARG A 576 6.86 29.92 8.60
N LYS A 577 6.76 30.13 9.91
CA LYS A 577 7.92 30.21 10.79
C LYS A 577 8.72 28.90 10.78
N THR A 578 8.06 27.74 10.89
CA THR A 578 8.74 26.44 10.83
C THR A 578 9.48 26.22 9.50
N ILE A 579 8.94 26.72 8.38
CA ILE A 579 9.60 26.67 7.07
C ILE A 579 10.80 27.63 7.01
N GLU A 580 10.71 28.82 7.61
CA GLU A 580 11.83 29.77 7.73
C GLU A 580 12.97 29.19 8.59
N ASP A 581 12.63 28.60 9.75
CA ASP A 581 13.57 27.94 10.66
C ASP A 581 14.26 26.74 9.96
N LEU A 582 13.50 25.87 9.28
CA LEU A 582 14.05 24.73 8.52
C LEU A 582 14.96 25.16 7.36
N ASN A 583 14.61 26.23 6.65
CA ASN A 583 15.46 26.79 5.60
C ASN A 583 16.75 27.38 6.17
N ALA A 584 16.73 27.97 7.37
CA ALA A 584 17.93 28.43 8.05
C ALA A 584 18.86 27.26 8.41
N GLU A 585 18.31 26.15 8.93
CA GLU A 585 19.06 24.93 9.25
C GLU A 585 19.66 24.26 8.01
N LEU A 586 18.90 24.11 6.92
CA LEU A 586 19.41 23.57 5.65
C LEU A 586 20.54 24.42 5.06
N ASN A 587 20.45 25.76 5.18
CA ASN A 587 21.51 26.66 4.77
C ASN A 587 22.76 26.55 5.67
N ALA A 588 22.60 26.30 6.97
CA ALA A 588 23.70 26.01 7.88
C ALA A 588 24.37 24.67 7.55
N PHE A 589 23.58 23.63 7.29
CA PHE A 589 24.06 22.31 6.87
C PHE A 589 24.86 22.38 5.57
N GLY A 590 24.36 23.08 4.54
CA GLY A 590 25.08 23.28 3.28
C GLY A 590 26.42 24.00 3.44
N LYS A 591 26.51 25.00 4.34
CA LYS A 591 27.78 25.66 4.68
C LYS A 591 28.76 24.72 5.39
N ASN A 592 28.27 23.85 6.26
CA ASN A 592 29.08 22.84 6.94
C ASN A 592 29.61 21.80 5.95
N LEU A 593 28.78 21.31 5.02
CA LEU A 593 29.20 20.37 3.98
C LEU A 593 30.34 20.95 3.11
N ALA A 594 30.16 22.18 2.61
CA ALA A 594 31.19 22.87 1.81
C ALA A 594 32.49 23.12 2.60
N ARG A 595 32.42 23.30 3.93
CA ARG A 595 33.59 23.40 4.80
C ARG A 595 34.33 22.06 4.90
N THR A 596 33.61 20.95 5.03
CA THR A 596 34.18 19.59 5.06
C THR A 596 34.86 19.25 3.73
N GLU A 597 34.20 19.46 2.60
CA GLU A 597 34.80 19.26 1.26
C GLU A 597 36.09 20.09 1.07
N SER A 598 36.12 21.33 1.59
CA SER A 598 37.30 22.19 1.56
C SER A 598 38.44 21.68 2.46
N GLN A 599 38.11 21.06 3.60
CA GLN A 599 39.10 20.43 4.48
C GLN A 599 39.68 19.16 3.86
N GLU A 600 38.85 18.27 3.34
CA GLU A 600 39.29 17.05 2.65
C GLU A 600 40.19 17.38 1.44
N SER A 601 39.78 18.37 0.63
CA SER A 601 40.57 18.84 -0.52
C SER A 601 41.98 19.30 -0.10
N LYS A 602 42.09 20.02 1.03
CA LYS A 602 43.39 20.46 1.58
C LYS A 602 44.22 19.29 2.09
N SER A 603 43.62 18.32 2.80
CA SER A 603 44.35 17.14 3.26
C SER A 603 44.86 16.29 2.10
N VAL A 604 44.12 16.20 0.99
CA VAL A 604 44.59 15.56 -0.25
C VAL A 604 45.73 16.34 -0.89
N GLU A 605 45.67 17.67 -0.95
CA GLU A 605 46.78 18.51 -1.44
C GLU A 605 48.04 18.39 -0.57
N GLU A 606 47.91 18.36 0.76
CA GLU A 606 49.04 18.15 1.67
C GLU A 606 49.69 16.77 1.47
N LEU A 607 48.90 15.69 1.38
CA LEU A 607 49.40 14.34 1.09
C LEU A 607 50.09 14.27 -0.27
N LEU A 608 49.54 14.93 -1.30
CA LEU A 608 50.18 15.03 -2.61
C LEU A 608 51.48 15.83 -2.55
N SER A 609 51.56 16.89 -1.74
CA SER A 609 52.79 17.67 -1.56
C SER A 609 53.92 16.84 -0.92
N LEU A 610 53.59 15.99 0.07
CA LEU A 610 54.54 15.08 0.71
C LEU A 610 55.06 14.01 -0.26
N LEU A 611 54.21 13.52 -1.17
CA LEU A 611 54.59 12.57 -2.22
C LEU A 611 55.51 13.18 -3.31
N HIS A 612 55.52 14.51 -3.47
CA HIS A 612 56.38 15.20 -4.43
C HIS A 612 57.70 15.72 -3.85
N ALA A 613 57.98 15.48 -2.55
CA ALA A 613 59.27 15.80 -1.97
C ALA A 613 60.40 14.95 -2.60
N GLU A 614 61.43 15.61 -3.15
CA GLU A 614 62.47 14.94 -3.94
C GLU A 614 63.19 13.80 -3.19
N PRO A 615 63.59 12.72 -3.89
CA PRO A 615 64.27 11.59 -3.27
C PRO A 615 65.61 12.00 -2.65
N VAL A 616 65.72 11.84 -1.33
CA VAL A 616 66.95 12.05 -0.56
C VAL A 616 68.09 11.23 -1.18
N LYS A 617 69.12 11.93 -1.67
CA LYS A 617 70.32 11.31 -2.26
C LYS A 617 71.06 10.49 -1.20
N ARG A 618 70.84 9.17 -1.19
CA ARG A 618 71.63 8.22 -0.39
C ARG A 618 73.03 8.10 -0.97
N THR A 619 73.99 8.71 -0.30
CA THR A 619 75.43 8.49 -0.53
C THR A 619 75.80 7.08 -0.07
N THR A 620 76.11 6.18 -1.01
CA THR A 620 76.60 4.84 -0.70
C THR A 620 78.07 4.88 -0.29
N GLN A 621 78.36 4.66 0.99
CA GLN A 621 79.67 4.21 1.46
C GLN A 621 79.63 2.71 1.69
N THR A 622 80.52 1.98 1.01
CA THR A 622 80.70 0.54 1.15
C THR A 622 81.83 0.24 2.13
N THR A 623 81.51 -0.45 3.23
CA THR A 623 82.48 -1.21 4.03
C THR A 623 81.88 -2.58 4.31
N THR A 624 82.66 -3.62 4.01
CA THR A 624 82.40 -5.01 4.38
C THR A 624 82.55 -5.20 5.89
N ASP A 625 81.80 -6.13 6.48
CA ASP A 625 82.39 -7.30 7.18
C ASP A 625 81.30 -8.29 7.62
N GLU A 626 81.72 -9.51 7.92
CA GLU A 626 80.88 -10.68 8.21
C GLU A 626 80.39 -10.71 9.68
N HIS A 627 79.14 -11.14 9.92
CA HIS A 627 78.76 -12.26 10.82
C HIS A 627 77.32 -12.20 11.38
N ILE A 628 76.81 -13.40 11.73
CA ILE A 628 75.67 -13.74 12.63
C ILE A 628 74.23 -13.74 12.06
N LEU A 629 73.77 -14.99 11.81
CA LEU A 629 72.51 -15.68 12.15
C LEU A 629 71.26 -14.92 12.66
N GLU A 630 70.10 -15.57 12.37
CA GLU A 630 68.74 -15.38 12.93
C GLU A 630 68.03 -14.06 12.54
N THR A 631 66.76 -14.01 12.09
CA THR A 631 65.65 -14.99 12.05
C THR A 631 64.76 -14.72 10.81
N VAL A 632 63.98 -15.71 10.35
CA VAL A 632 63.01 -15.55 9.25
C VAL A 632 61.60 -15.89 9.73
N GLU A 633 60.71 -14.89 9.76
CA GLU A 633 59.31 -14.97 9.28
C GLU A 633 58.62 -13.58 9.38
N GLN A 634 57.55 -13.40 8.59
CA GLN A 634 56.70 -12.19 8.44
C GLN A 634 57.26 -11.04 7.57
N ASP A 635 56.87 -11.02 6.28
CA ASP A 635 55.93 -10.01 5.75
C ASP A 635 55.69 -10.18 4.23
N ALA A 636 54.45 -10.53 3.86
CA ALA A 636 54.04 -10.79 2.47
C ALA A 636 52.76 -10.05 2.07
N TRP A 637 52.50 -8.87 2.65
CA TRP A 637 51.22 -8.15 2.52
C TRP A 637 51.25 -6.83 1.73
N MET A 638 52.41 -6.40 1.20
CA MET A 638 52.57 -5.08 0.56
C MET A 638 52.33 -5.03 -0.97
N LEU A 639 52.01 -6.17 -1.61
CA LEU A 639 51.79 -6.23 -3.07
C LEU A 639 50.33 -5.95 -3.56
N PRO A 640 49.25 -6.17 -2.78
CA PRO A 640 47.89 -5.85 -3.24
C PRO A 640 47.58 -4.35 -3.32
N LEU A 641 48.12 -3.54 -2.40
CA LEU A 641 47.73 -2.12 -2.24
C LEU A 641 48.09 -1.26 -3.46
N VAL A 642 49.25 -1.52 -4.07
CA VAL A 642 49.74 -0.78 -5.24
C VAL A 642 48.87 -1.02 -6.48
N TYR A 643 48.24 -2.20 -6.59
CA TYR A 643 47.32 -2.52 -7.69
C TYR A 643 45.95 -1.86 -7.53
N LEU A 644 45.42 -1.74 -6.30
CA LEU A 644 44.14 -1.05 -6.07
C LEU A 644 44.25 0.45 -6.40
N LEU A 645 45.27 1.13 -5.89
CA LEU A 645 45.46 2.58 -6.08
C LEU A 645 45.68 2.96 -7.56
N GLY A 646 46.39 2.13 -8.33
CA GLY A 646 46.54 2.31 -9.77
C GLY A 646 45.23 2.19 -10.55
N SER A 647 44.28 1.38 -10.07
CA SER A 647 43.01 1.12 -10.77
C SER A 647 42.01 2.29 -10.64
N GLN A 648 41.90 2.92 -9.48
CA GLN A 648 40.93 4.01 -9.28
C GLN A 648 41.32 5.32 -9.99
N LEU A 649 42.63 5.64 -10.03
CA LEU A 649 43.13 6.79 -10.78
C LEU A 649 42.83 6.68 -12.29
N ALA A 650 42.84 5.48 -12.86
CA ALA A 650 42.48 5.26 -14.26
C ALA A 650 41.00 5.58 -14.56
N VAL A 651 40.08 5.22 -13.64
CA VAL A 651 38.63 5.44 -13.81
C VAL A 651 38.30 6.95 -13.81
N VAL A 652 38.89 7.72 -12.88
CA VAL A 652 38.67 9.17 -12.78
C VAL A 652 39.16 9.90 -14.04
N VAL A 653 40.33 9.54 -14.57
CA VAL A 653 40.90 10.15 -15.78
C VAL A 653 40.06 9.83 -17.02
N ILE A 654 39.56 8.59 -17.16
CA ILE A 654 38.69 8.18 -18.28
C ILE A 654 37.36 8.93 -18.24
N GLY A 655 36.73 9.06 -17.07
CA GLY A 655 35.48 9.83 -16.89
C GLY A 655 35.63 11.31 -17.28
N TRP A 656 36.74 11.95 -16.88
CA TRP A 656 37.02 13.35 -17.22
C TRP A 656 37.22 13.57 -18.73
N ILE A 657 37.88 12.62 -19.43
CA ILE A 657 38.08 12.67 -20.88
C ILE A 657 36.74 12.52 -21.62
N TRP A 658 35.88 11.58 -21.21
CA TRP A 658 34.54 11.40 -21.80
C TRP A 658 33.64 12.63 -21.60
N GLY A 659 33.65 13.23 -20.40
CA GLY A 659 32.91 14.45 -20.10
C GLY A 659 33.30 15.66 -20.98
N LYS A 660 34.55 15.74 -21.43
CA LYS A 660 35.01 16.76 -22.39
C LYS A 660 34.62 16.49 -23.84
N LEU A 661 34.59 15.22 -24.26
CA LEU A 661 34.21 14.84 -25.63
C LEU A 661 32.71 15.03 -25.89
N GLY A 662 31.85 14.67 -24.92
CA GLY A 662 30.39 14.78 -25.06
C GLY A 662 29.85 16.22 -25.22
N ARG A 663 30.61 17.25 -24.86
CA ARG A 663 30.19 18.66 -25.00
C ARG A 663 30.44 19.27 -26.39
N ARG A 664 31.12 18.57 -27.30
CA ARG A 664 31.52 19.16 -28.61
C ARG A 664 30.51 18.97 -29.74
N ASP A 665 29.53 18.08 -29.60
CA ASP A 665 28.70 17.60 -30.73
C ASP A 665 27.30 18.23 -30.84
N LYS A 666 26.95 19.21 -29.98
CA LYS A 666 25.64 19.91 -30.02
C LYS A 666 25.62 21.20 -30.85
N ARG A 667 26.51 21.36 -31.85
CA ARG A 667 26.55 22.55 -32.73
C ARG A 667 26.61 22.24 -34.23
N HIS A 668 25.85 21.29 -34.75
CA HIS A 668 25.42 21.31 -36.17
C HIS A 668 24.15 20.48 -36.40
N LYS A 669 22.98 21.15 -36.41
CA LYS A 669 21.73 20.71 -37.07
C LYS A 669 20.75 21.88 -37.08
N ASN A 670 20.80 22.67 -38.16
CA ASN A 670 19.81 23.66 -38.58
C ASN A 670 20.15 24.11 -40.02
N ILE A 671 19.85 23.23 -40.98
CA ILE A 671 19.51 23.52 -42.38
C ILE A 671 18.43 22.48 -42.74
#